data_AF-W2SZI6-F1
#
_entry.id   AF-W2SZI6-F1
#
_cell.length_a   1.000
_cell.length_b   1.000
_cell.length_c   1.000
_cell.angle_alpha   90.00
_cell.angle_beta   90.00
_cell.angle_gamma   90.00
#
_symmetry.space_group_name_H-M   'P 1'
#
loop_
_entity.id
_entity.type
_entity.pdbx_description
1 polymer ?
#
loop_
_entity_poly.entity_id
_entity_poly.type
_entity_poly.pdbx_seq_one_letter_code
_entity_poly.pdbx_strand_id
1 'polypeptide(L)'
;MLYPSHLHDFPSKADRDIKVAKESKTKDHPNIIEKRVRLEKNRQKCVKQRFFASSTMRDKLSPIHWSVNYTYQESRTGKLAGGELEPAIDTTVPQSFENKINIANNCGKDDLCVPDLRVQAVADRQKFLLGTKDNTMLINVTVHNGGEDSYETKLYFDVPGGFEYSGVVATDEKTAPSCSPTTEEPDEDGRWTFACELGNPLPQQKTLSTVVRITANENKPPLKPIEIHAFVNSSNDEEEHTENDNMVTFTIPVDFRNQLTLNGRSNPEQVDFSTRNKTAEELFDDNEIGPVVSHLYQVSNRGPSEIDSATLDIFWPSFSAEGGHLLYLITDPVISDPSKGRCRVKQLQNINPLNLRTQVTRSRSGASGVVRGHQTQTTTTHTGISGAGGSWVYQEKPRKQVEYEYIPDDDYEEEEEDYERGGSRLRREAKKKSPKQGAVRARADGKLVSGKTKQRLDKARFSDLRQAVKDSKDAGGVIDYQGVLSRASVDCNALRCTHIECDLFNIREDEFVLVEIFSRLYTNTLVDERNPGGEISSLALARVTSTKINWPHKPTLVTAVTTSLNAIDDEASAAGVPWWLYLLAILIGLVLLALLILLLWRCGFFKRNRPHTEKAERRENRDPDGRYADTKTRYAGPDSYNPQSHGQML
;
A
#
# COMPACT_ATOMS: atom_id res chain seq x y z
N MET A 1 39.75 -37.29 -2.32
CA MET A 1 40.56 -37.06 -1.10
C MET A 1 41.80 -37.92 -1.10
N LEU A 2 42.82 -37.53 -0.35
CA LEU A 2 43.98 -38.38 -0.04
C LEU A 2 43.85 -38.88 1.39
N TYR A 3 43.93 -40.20 1.56
CA TYR A 3 44.00 -40.85 2.85
C TYR A 3 45.47 -41.09 3.24
N PRO A 4 45.85 -40.92 4.51
CA PRO A 4 47.21 -41.15 4.97
C PRO A 4 47.53 -42.65 4.99
N SER A 5 48.01 -43.20 3.87
CA SER A 5 48.45 -44.60 3.80
C SER A 5 49.85 -44.81 4.41
N HIS A 6 50.00 -45.82 5.26
CA HIS A 6 51.32 -46.31 5.71
C HIS A 6 52.13 -46.84 4.52
N LEU A 7 53.36 -46.32 4.36
CA LEU A 7 54.31 -46.69 3.30
C LEU A 7 54.65 -48.18 3.33
N HIS A 8 54.23 -48.92 2.31
CA HIS A 8 54.99 -50.05 1.76
C HIS A 8 54.64 -50.22 0.28
N ASP A 9 55.32 -49.47 -0.59
CA ASP A 9 55.87 -50.03 -1.85
C ASP A 9 56.65 -48.96 -2.63
N PHE A 10 57.90 -49.28 -2.96
CA PHE A 10 58.78 -48.48 -3.81
C PHE A 10 58.33 -48.57 -5.26
N PRO A 11 58.24 -47.47 -6.03
CA PRO A 11 57.93 -47.58 -7.45
C PRO A 11 59.17 -48.03 -8.23
N SER A 12 59.01 -49.13 -8.94
CA SER A 12 59.89 -49.61 -10.01
C SER A 12 60.15 -48.52 -11.06
N LYS A 13 61.36 -48.51 -11.63
CA LYS A 13 61.82 -47.72 -12.80
C LYS A 13 60.88 -47.85 -14.03
N ALA A 14 59.74 -47.16 -14.03
CA ALA A 14 58.74 -47.28 -15.09
C ALA A 14 58.04 -45.95 -15.42
N ASP A 15 58.79 -44.94 -15.89
CA ASP A 15 58.23 -43.94 -16.82
C ASP A 15 59.38 -43.26 -17.58
N ARG A 16 59.78 -43.84 -18.72
CA ARG A 16 60.94 -43.38 -19.52
C ARG A 16 60.69 -42.06 -20.29
N ASP A 17 59.44 -41.59 -20.34
CA ASP A 17 59.03 -40.41 -21.12
C ASP A 17 58.69 -39.17 -20.28
N ILE A 18 58.94 -39.20 -18.97
CA ILE A 18 58.73 -38.07 -18.07
C ILE A 18 60.04 -37.32 -17.85
N LYS A 19 60.01 -36.00 -18.08
CA LYS A 19 61.11 -35.09 -17.72
C LYS A 19 60.73 -34.32 -16.47
N VAL A 20 61.64 -34.32 -15.49
CA VAL A 20 61.52 -33.45 -14.32
C VAL A 20 61.89 -32.03 -14.75
N ALA A 21 60.99 -31.06 -14.53
CA ALA A 21 61.27 -29.67 -14.84
C ALA A 21 62.41 -29.15 -13.95
N LYS A 22 63.26 -28.26 -14.49
CA LYS A 22 64.41 -27.70 -13.74
C LYS A 22 64.00 -26.91 -12.50
N GLU A 23 62.77 -26.39 -12.50
CA GLU A 23 62.16 -25.60 -11.42
C GLU A 23 61.57 -26.47 -10.31
N SER A 24 61.66 -27.81 -10.43
CA SER A 24 61.14 -28.71 -9.43
C SER A 24 62.02 -28.74 -8.17
N LYS A 25 61.37 -28.71 -6.99
CA LYS A 25 62.03 -28.64 -5.67
C LYS A 25 62.84 -29.88 -5.32
N THR A 26 62.45 -31.07 -5.80
CA THR A 26 63.19 -32.32 -5.53
C THR A 26 63.24 -33.20 -6.78
N LYS A 27 64.31 -33.99 -6.92
CA LYS A 27 64.47 -34.94 -8.04
C LYS A 27 63.71 -36.25 -7.84
N ASP A 28 63.59 -36.70 -6.59
CA ASP A 28 62.96 -37.98 -6.26
C ASP A 28 61.43 -37.86 -6.16
N HIS A 29 60.92 -36.68 -5.74
CA HIS A 29 59.49 -36.35 -5.67
C HIS A 29 59.21 -34.99 -6.34
N PRO A 30 59.25 -34.94 -7.68
CA PRO A 30 59.13 -33.68 -8.40
C PRO A 30 57.71 -33.10 -8.28
N ASN A 31 57.61 -31.83 -7.91
CA ASN A 31 56.36 -31.05 -7.91
C ASN A 31 55.96 -30.52 -9.30
N ILE A 32 56.85 -30.58 -10.30
CA ILE A 32 56.59 -30.16 -11.68
C ILE A 32 57.20 -31.19 -12.63
N ILE A 33 56.37 -31.72 -13.53
CA ILE A 33 56.78 -32.71 -14.53
C ILE A 33 56.32 -32.28 -15.93
N GLU A 34 57.12 -32.65 -16.93
CA GLU A 34 56.80 -32.47 -18.34
C GLU A 34 56.71 -33.84 -19.02
N LYS A 35 55.62 -34.09 -19.75
CA LYS A 35 55.43 -35.33 -20.50
C LYS A 35 54.99 -35.01 -21.93
N ARG A 36 55.66 -35.63 -22.91
CA ARG A 36 55.20 -35.57 -24.30
C ARG A 36 54.17 -36.64 -24.57
N VAL A 37 53.02 -36.24 -25.10
CA VAL A 37 51.93 -37.15 -25.43
C VAL A 37 51.65 -37.07 -26.92
N ARG A 38 51.75 -38.21 -27.62
CA ARG A 38 51.26 -38.33 -29.00
C ARG A 38 49.76 -38.57 -29.01
N LEU A 39 49.02 -37.72 -29.69
CA LEU A 39 47.57 -37.78 -29.87
C LEU A 39 47.23 -38.24 -31.30
N GLU A 40 46.16 -39.01 -31.44
CA GLU A 40 45.62 -39.45 -32.72
C GLU A 40 44.24 -38.82 -32.93
N LYS A 41 43.90 -38.47 -34.17
CA LYS A 41 42.59 -37.87 -34.49
C LYS A 41 41.45 -38.78 -34.01
N ASN A 42 40.48 -38.20 -33.31
CA ASN A 42 39.29 -38.87 -32.77
C ASN A 42 39.58 -40.01 -31.77
N ARG A 43 40.75 -40.01 -31.12
CA ARG A 43 41.07 -40.99 -30.07
C ARG A 43 41.43 -40.30 -28.76
N GLN A 44 40.68 -40.63 -27.72
CA GLN A 44 40.98 -40.16 -26.37
C GLN A 44 42.18 -40.91 -25.79
N LYS A 45 43.12 -40.16 -25.20
CA LYS A 45 44.31 -40.72 -24.56
C LYS A 45 44.40 -40.23 -23.13
N CYS A 46 44.31 -41.15 -22.17
CA CYS A 46 44.42 -40.84 -20.75
C CYS A 46 45.81 -41.22 -20.23
N VAL A 47 46.44 -40.34 -19.46
CA VAL A 47 47.70 -40.62 -18.77
C VAL A 47 47.47 -40.58 -17.27
N LYS A 48 47.83 -41.66 -16.58
CA LYS A 48 47.77 -41.70 -15.11
C LYS A 48 49.14 -41.32 -14.55
N GLN A 49 49.15 -40.40 -13.58
CA GLN A 49 50.35 -39.99 -12.86
C GLN A 49 50.12 -40.18 -11.36
N ARG A 50 51.12 -40.76 -10.67
CA ARG A 50 51.13 -40.83 -9.21
C ARG A 50 52.00 -39.71 -8.66
N PHE A 51 51.53 -39.08 -7.58
CA PHE A 51 52.25 -38.09 -6.82
C PHE A 51 52.19 -38.47 -5.33
N PHE A 52 53.12 -37.95 -4.54
CA PHE A 52 53.26 -38.29 -3.12
C PHE A 52 53.12 -37.05 -2.27
N ALA A 53 52.37 -37.17 -1.18
CA ALA A 53 52.25 -36.15 -0.15
C ALA A 53 53.29 -36.42 0.94
N SER A 54 53.98 -35.38 1.43
CA SER A 54 54.97 -35.56 2.49
C SER A 54 54.29 -35.88 3.83
N SER A 55 54.80 -36.87 4.55
CA SER A 55 54.31 -37.24 5.88
C SER A 55 54.59 -36.19 6.96
N THR A 56 55.45 -35.21 6.68
CA THR A 56 55.85 -34.14 7.61
C THR A 56 55.11 -32.81 7.39
N MET A 57 54.10 -32.77 6.50
CA MET A 57 53.33 -31.55 6.25
C MET A 57 52.55 -31.11 7.50
N ARG A 58 52.73 -29.85 7.90
CA ARG A 58 52.04 -29.23 9.04
C ARG A 58 50.65 -28.74 8.67
N ASP A 59 50.52 -28.17 7.47
CA ASP A 59 49.24 -27.74 6.94
C ASP A 59 48.56 -28.92 6.24
N LYS A 60 47.42 -29.32 6.79
CA LYS A 60 46.54 -30.38 6.28
C LYS A 60 45.13 -29.85 5.97
N LEU A 61 44.88 -28.56 6.22
CA LEU A 61 43.58 -27.93 6.03
C LEU A 61 43.48 -27.28 4.64
N SER A 62 44.59 -26.70 4.15
CA SER A 62 44.61 -26.13 2.81
C SER A 62 44.55 -27.21 1.73
N PRO A 63 43.70 -27.05 0.70
CA PRO A 63 43.65 -27.99 -0.41
C PRO A 63 44.96 -27.97 -1.22
N ILE A 64 45.35 -29.13 -1.75
CA ILE A 64 46.48 -29.26 -2.67
C ILE A 64 45.99 -28.91 -4.08
N HIS A 65 46.45 -27.78 -4.61
CA HIS A 65 46.18 -27.38 -5.98
C HIS A 65 47.10 -28.14 -6.96
N TRP A 66 46.54 -28.61 -8.07
CA TRP A 66 47.29 -29.12 -9.20
C TRP A 66 46.84 -28.43 -10.48
N SER A 67 47.79 -28.20 -11.38
CA SER A 67 47.53 -27.61 -12.68
C SER A 67 48.19 -28.41 -13.80
N VAL A 68 47.53 -28.46 -14.94
CA VAL A 68 48.04 -29.06 -16.17
C VAL A 68 47.94 -28.03 -17.27
N ASN A 69 49.12 -27.63 -17.75
CA ASN A 69 49.25 -26.78 -18.94
C ASN A 69 49.71 -27.67 -20.09
N TYR A 70 49.03 -27.54 -21.23
CA TYR A 70 49.39 -28.28 -22.44
C TYR A 70 49.66 -27.32 -23.59
N THR A 71 50.66 -27.67 -24.38
CA THR A 71 51.07 -26.92 -25.55
C THR A 71 51.30 -27.87 -26.71
N TYR A 72 51.08 -27.38 -27.93
CA TYR A 72 51.41 -28.12 -29.13
C TYR A 72 52.88 -27.86 -29.49
N GLN A 73 53.63 -28.91 -29.79
CA GLN A 73 55.01 -28.79 -30.23
C GLN A 73 55.06 -28.68 -31.75
N GLU A 74 55.23 -27.45 -32.24
CA GLU A 74 55.33 -27.14 -33.67
C GLU A 74 56.60 -27.72 -34.32
N SER A 75 56.48 -28.07 -35.60
CA SER A 75 57.61 -28.47 -36.43
C SER A 75 58.35 -27.22 -36.93
N ARG A 76 59.69 -27.28 -37.01
CA ARG A 76 60.51 -26.15 -37.52
C ARG A 76 60.16 -25.71 -38.94
N THR A 77 59.50 -26.58 -39.72
CA THR A 77 59.15 -26.35 -41.12
C THR A 77 57.67 -26.01 -41.33
N GLY A 78 56.84 -26.04 -40.28
CA GLY A 78 55.39 -25.83 -40.39
C GLY A 78 54.63 -26.88 -41.20
N LYS A 79 55.28 -28.01 -41.53
CA LYS A 79 54.77 -29.04 -42.44
C LYS A 79 54.97 -30.43 -41.86
N LEU A 80 53.94 -31.25 -42.00
CA LEU A 80 53.95 -32.68 -41.69
C LEU A 80 54.74 -33.47 -42.76
N ALA A 81 55.16 -34.69 -42.40
CA ALA A 81 55.78 -35.62 -43.35
C ALA A 81 54.76 -35.97 -44.45
N GLY A 82 54.93 -35.38 -45.65
CA GLY A 82 53.95 -35.47 -46.75
C GLY A 82 53.59 -34.12 -47.38
N GLY A 83 54.03 -32.99 -46.81
CA GLY A 83 53.78 -31.65 -47.38
C GLY A 83 52.47 -30.99 -46.93
N GLU A 84 51.71 -31.65 -46.07
CA GLU A 84 50.51 -31.11 -45.42
C GLU A 84 50.86 -30.07 -44.35
N LEU A 85 49.97 -29.08 -44.16
CA LEU A 85 50.10 -28.06 -43.12
C LEU A 85 49.94 -28.70 -41.74
N GLU A 86 50.72 -28.22 -40.76
CA GLU A 86 50.59 -28.69 -39.38
C GLU A 86 49.28 -28.18 -38.72
N PRO A 87 48.68 -28.96 -37.80
CA PRO A 87 47.53 -28.53 -37.04
C PRO A 87 47.91 -27.44 -36.02
N ALA A 88 47.01 -26.49 -35.80
CA ALA A 88 47.15 -25.47 -34.75
C ALA A 88 46.27 -25.83 -33.54
N ILE A 89 46.69 -25.38 -32.35
CA ILE A 89 45.90 -25.51 -31.13
C ILE A 89 44.74 -24.50 -31.15
N ASP A 90 43.57 -24.93 -30.71
CA ASP A 90 42.42 -24.04 -30.57
C ASP A 90 42.65 -23.08 -29.38
N THR A 91 42.61 -21.78 -29.64
CA THR A 91 42.78 -20.73 -28.61
C THR A 91 41.47 -20.34 -27.93
N THR A 92 40.33 -20.85 -28.40
CA THR A 92 39.02 -20.63 -27.77
C THR A 92 38.80 -21.51 -26.54
N VAL A 93 39.60 -22.56 -26.37
CA VAL A 93 39.55 -23.50 -25.24
C VAL A 93 40.69 -23.18 -24.26
N PRO A 94 40.46 -23.24 -22.93
CA PRO A 94 41.50 -22.99 -21.93
C PRO A 94 42.66 -23.99 -22.07
N GLN A 95 43.88 -23.47 -22.23
CA GLN A 95 45.12 -24.26 -22.36
C GLN A 95 45.73 -24.70 -21.01
N SER A 96 45.12 -24.25 -19.91
CA SER A 96 45.48 -24.57 -18.53
C SER A 96 44.26 -25.07 -17.79
N PHE A 97 44.39 -26.23 -17.15
CA PHE A 97 43.38 -26.78 -16.25
C PHE A 97 43.92 -26.78 -14.84
N GLU A 98 43.14 -26.28 -13.90
CA GLU A 98 43.49 -26.29 -12.48
C GLU A 98 42.40 -27.01 -11.69
N ASN A 99 42.79 -27.77 -10.69
CA ASN A 99 41.86 -28.43 -9.77
C ASN A 99 42.53 -28.65 -8.41
N LYS A 100 41.77 -29.10 -7.42
CA LYS A 100 42.19 -29.20 -6.02
C LYS A 100 41.98 -30.60 -5.45
N ILE A 101 42.76 -30.94 -4.42
CA ILE A 101 42.71 -32.22 -3.73
C ILE A 101 42.75 -31.97 -2.22
N ASN A 102 41.72 -32.42 -1.50
CA ASN A 102 41.62 -32.25 -0.05
C ASN A 102 42.30 -33.41 0.70
N ILE A 103 42.88 -33.10 1.86
CA ILE A 103 43.48 -34.08 2.78
C ILE A 103 42.45 -34.39 3.88
N ALA A 104 42.11 -35.66 4.00
CA ALA A 104 41.24 -36.15 5.07
C ALA A 104 42.01 -36.15 6.41
N ASN A 105 41.40 -35.62 7.47
CA ASN A 105 41.97 -35.47 8.80
C ASN A 105 40.84 -35.66 9.82
N ASN A 106 41.17 -36.24 10.99
CA ASN A 106 40.20 -36.58 12.04
C ASN A 106 39.12 -37.62 11.66
N CYS A 107 39.40 -38.53 10.72
CA CYS A 107 38.48 -39.59 10.25
C CYS A 107 38.61 -40.91 11.02
N GLY A 108 38.73 -40.86 12.35
CA GLY A 108 38.83 -42.09 13.15
C GLY A 108 40.09 -42.94 12.90
N LYS A 109 39.93 -44.27 13.01
CA LYS A 109 41.03 -45.29 12.93
C LYS A 109 41.09 -46.01 11.58
N ASP A 110 39.98 -45.97 10.86
CA ASP A 110 39.72 -46.52 9.54
C ASP A 110 40.05 -45.53 8.42
N ASP A 111 40.48 -44.32 8.79
CA ASP A 111 40.83 -43.21 7.90
C ASP A 111 39.66 -42.77 7.00
N LEU A 112 38.42 -43.23 7.24
CA LEU A 112 37.24 -42.96 6.41
C LEU A 112 36.30 -42.00 7.16
N CYS A 113 36.21 -40.75 6.69
CA CYS A 113 35.33 -39.76 7.32
C CYS A 113 33.87 -40.02 6.94
N VAL A 114 33.06 -40.40 7.94
CA VAL A 114 31.61 -40.58 7.82
C VAL A 114 30.90 -39.44 8.57
N PRO A 115 30.34 -38.44 7.86
CA PRO A 115 29.59 -37.37 8.49
C PRO A 115 28.18 -37.84 8.90
N ASP A 116 27.45 -37.00 9.63
CA ASP A 116 26.00 -37.14 9.90
C ASP A 116 25.43 -35.74 9.73
N LEU A 117 25.03 -35.43 8.50
CA LEU A 117 24.60 -34.09 8.14
C LEU A 117 23.10 -33.98 8.39
N ARG A 118 22.66 -32.78 8.80
CA ARG A 118 21.24 -32.49 8.91
C ARG A 118 20.93 -31.05 8.60
N VAL A 119 19.78 -30.83 7.99
CA VAL A 119 19.29 -29.50 7.64
C VAL A 119 17.92 -29.23 8.25
N GLN A 120 17.75 -28.03 8.78
CA GLN A 120 16.45 -27.50 9.18
C GLN A 120 16.29 -26.10 8.60
N ALA A 121 15.10 -25.76 8.14
CA ALA A 121 14.80 -24.46 7.57
C ALA A 121 13.50 -23.92 8.16
N VAL A 122 13.52 -22.66 8.57
CA VAL A 122 12.37 -21.97 9.17
C VAL A 122 12.27 -20.57 8.58
N ALA A 123 11.11 -20.22 8.05
CA ALA A 123 10.84 -18.85 7.62
C ALA A 123 10.57 -17.92 8.82
N ASP A 124 10.92 -16.64 8.69
CA ASP A 124 10.66 -15.61 9.69
C ASP A 124 9.16 -15.37 9.92
N ARG A 125 8.32 -15.72 8.93
CA ARG A 125 6.87 -15.54 8.95
C ARG A 125 6.15 -16.83 8.58
N GLN A 126 4.99 -17.06 9.21
CA GLN A 126 4.11 -18.20 8.90
C GLN A 126 3.34 -18.04 7.60
N LYS A 127 3.18 -16.80 7.12
CA LYS A 127 2.47 -16.48 5.88
C LYS A 127 3.19 -15.37 5.16
N PHE A 128 3.20 -15.42 3.82
CA PHE A 128 3.71 -14.33 2.99
C PHE A 128 2.57 -13.39 2.63
N LEU A 129 2.63 -12.14 3.10
CA LEU A 129 1.62 -11.12 2.80
C LEU A 129 1.99 -10.41 1.50
N LEU A 130 1.09 -10.46 0.51
CA LEU A 130 1.29 -9.74 -0.75
C LEU A 130 0.97 -8.25 -0.62
N GLY A 131 1.68 -7.43 -1.39
CA GLY A 131 1.42 -5.99 -1.50
C GLY A 131 1.86 -5.19 -0.27
N THR A 132 2.65 -5.78 0.62
CA THR A 132 3.27 -5.07 1.74
C THR A 132 4.44 -4.23 1.27
N LYS A 133 4.80 -3.20 2.04
CA LYS A 133 6.04 -2.43 1.77
C LYS A 133 7.28 -3.33 1.85
N ASP A 134 7.26 -4.27 2.77
CA ASP A 134 8.28 -5.29 2.91
C ASP A 134 7.88 -6.54 2.13
N ASN A 135 8.43 -6.67 0.91
CA ASN A 135 8.26 -7.83 0.04
C ASN A 135 9.39 -8.86 0.20
N THR A 136 10.17 -8.75 1.28
CA THR A 136 11.27 -9.68 1.57
C THR A 136 10.82 -10.78 2.52
N MET A 137 11.43 -11.95 2.37
CA MET A 137 11.24 -13.09 3.26
C MET A 137 12.60 -13.64 3.65
N LEU A 138 12.75 -13.98 4.94
CA LEU A 138 13.99 -14.48 5.51
C LEU A 138 13.80 -15.95 5.88
N ILE A 139 14.65 -16.81 5.32
CA ILE A 139 14.65 -18.24 5.58
C ILE A 139 15.90 -18.55 6.36
N ASN A 140 15.73 -18.88 7.64
CA ASN A 140 16.84 -19.33 8.48
C ASN A 140 17.08 -20.82 8.24
N VAL A 141 18.23 -21.14 7.65
CA VAL A 141 18.68 -22.49 7.38
C VAL A 141 19.79 -22.85 8.35
N THR A 142 19.58 -23.89 9.13
CA THR A 142 20.56 -24.43 10.08
C THR A 142 21.05 -25.78 9.59
N VAL A 143 22.36 -25.92 9.44
CA VAL A 143 23.03 -27.17 9.09
C VAL A 143 23.86 -27.62 10.28
N HIS A 144 23.72 -28.88 10.68
CA HIS A 144 24.50 -29.49 11.76
C HIS A 144 25.20 -30.75 11.25
N ASN A 145 26.46 -30.92 11.65
CA ASN A 145 27.21 -32.14 11.41
C ASN A 145 27.38 -32.87 12.75
N GLY A 146 26.64 -33.96 12.96
CA GLY A 146 26.71 -34.83 14.13
C GLY A 146 27.82 -35.88 14.07
N GLY A 147 28.37 -36.12 12.88
CA GLY A 147 29.34 -37.18 12.60
C GLY A 147 30.78 -36.68 12.61
N GLU A 148 31.64 -37.27 11.77
CA GLU A 148 33.03 -36.83 11.59
C GLU A 148 33.16 -35.62 10.65
N ASP A 149 34.38 -35.14 10.40
CA ASP A 149 34.62 -33.96 9.56
C ASP A 149 34.11 -34.17 8.11
N SER A 150 33.26 -33.26 7.63
CA SER A 150 32.62 -33.33 6.31
C SER A 150 33.30 -32.41 5.28
N TYR A 151 33.75 -32.93 4.15
CA TYR A 151 34.50 -32.18 3.16
C TYR A 151 33.63 -31.71 1.99
N GLU A 152 33.95 -30.51 1.49
CA GLU A 152 33.20 -29.83 0.42
C GLU A 152 31.69 -29.74 0.72
N THR A 153 31.35 -29.44 1.98
CA THR A 153 29.94 -29.36 2.38
C THR A 153 29.28 -28.17 1.71
N LYS A 154 28.20 -28.44 0.97
CA LYS A 154 27.42 -27.46 0.24
C LYS A 154 25.97 -27.52 0.67
N LEU A 155 25.38 -26.35 0.90
CA LEU A 155 23.95 -26.18 1.08
C LEU A 155 23.33 -25.79 -0.25
N TYR A 156 22.27 -26.49 -0.64
CA TYR A 156 21.45 -26.19 -1.79
C TYR A 156 20.10 -25.70 -1.31
N PHE A 157 19.58 -24.64 -1.93
CA PHE A 157 18.24 -24.14 -1.64
C PHE A 157 17.59 -23.58 -2.89
N ASP A 158 16.27 -23.75 -2.94
CA ASP A 158 15.47 -23.33 -4.08
C ASP A 158 14.86 -21.95 -3.83
N VAL A 159 14.94 -21.10 -4.83
CA VAL A 159 14.19 -19.84 -4.92
C VAL A 159 13.03 -20.06 -5.89
N PRO A 160 11.78 -20.12 -5.39
CA PRO A 160 10.62 -20.43 -6.22
C PRO A 160 10.28 -19.27 -7.16
N GLY A 161 9.57 -19.59 -8.24
CA GLY A 161 9.13 -18.61 -9.23
C GLY A 161 8.33 -17.46 -8.61
N GLY A 162 8.67 -16.22 -9.01
CA GLY A 162 8.11 -15.00 -8.43
C GLY A 162 8.91 -14.42 -7.26
N PHE A 163 10.04 -15.04 -6.90
CA PHE A 163 11.05 -14.48 -6.00
C PHE A 163 12.39 -14.29 -6.70
N GLU A 164 13.19 -13.36 -6.17
CA GLU A 164 14.57 -13.10 -6.56
C GLU A 164 15.49 -13.28 -5.36
N TYR A 165 16.63 -13.93 -5.60
CA TYR A 165 17.68 -14.08 -4.60
C TYR A 165 18.27 -12.72 -4.24
N SER A 166 18.20 -12.34 -2.96
CA SER A 166 18.62 -11.03 -2.48
C SER A 166 19.87 -11.08 -1.60
N GLY A 167 20.52 -12.23 -1.51
CA GLY A 167 21.73 -12.44 -0.72
C GLY A 167 21.52 -13.30 0.53
N VAL A 168 22.63 -13.56 1.21
CA VAL A 168 22.70 -14.34 2.43
C VAL A 168 23.30 -13.50 3.55
N VAL A 169 22.73 -13.62 4.75
CA VAL A 169 23.20 -12.95 5.97
C VAL A 169 23.65 -14.03 6.98
N ALA A 170 24.88 -13.91 7.47
CA ALA A 170 25.38 -14.76 8.55
C ALA A 170 24.73 -14.36 9.88
N THR A 171 24.34 -15.34 10.69
CA THR A 171 23.75 -15.11 12.02
C THR A 171 24.80 -14.91 13.10
N ASP A 172 25.94 -15.60 12.98
CA ASP A 172 27.12 -15.43 13.84
C ASP A 172 28.10 -14.48 13.14
N GLU A 173 28.89 -13.68 13.87
CA GLU A 173 29.83 -12.63 13.40
C GLU A 173 30.96 -13.09 12.44
N LYS A 174 30.80 -14.23 11.76
CA LYS A 174 31.61 -14.71 10.64
C LYS A 174 31.04 -14.22 9.31
N THR A 175 31.89 -14.17 8.29
CA THR A 175 31.49 -13.90 6.90
C THR A 175 30.41 -14.87 6.41
N ALA A 176 29.39 -14.34 5.74
CA ALA A 176 28.35 -15.12 5.08
C ALA A 176 28.94 -16.11 4.06
N PRO A 177 28.35 -17.31 3.90
CA PRO A 177 28.81 -18.27 2.90
C PRO A 177 28.64 -17.69 1.48
N SER A 178 29.57 -18.03 0.59
CA SER A 178 29.49 -17.66 -0.81
C SER A 178 28.49 -18.56 -1.51
N CYS A 179 27.49 -17.99 -2.17
CA CYS A 179 26.43 -18.72 -2.85
C CYS A 179 26.31 -18.31 -4.31
N SER A 180 26.14 -19.29 -5.20
CA SER A 180 26.01 -19.09 -6.64
C SER A 180 24.91 -19.98 -7.22
N PRO A 181 24.23 -19.57 -8.31
CA PRO A 181 23.26 -20.43 -8.99
C PRO A 181 23.97 -21.66 -9.57
N THR A 182 23.27 -22.81 -9.58
CA THR A 182 23.81 -24.07 -10.11
C THR A 182 23.67 -24.19 -11.63
N THR A 183 22.76 -23.41 -12.22
CA THR A 183 22.42 -23.40 -13.65
C THR A 183 22.45 -21.96 -14.19
N GLU A 184 22.61 -21.81 -15.50
CA GLU A 184 22.57 -20.49 -16.17
C GLU A 184 21.14 -19.96 -16.36
N GLU A 185 20.16 -20.86 -16.37
CA GLU A 185 18.73 -20.58 -16.55
C GLU A 185 17.91 -21.28 -15.46
N PRO A 186 16.71 -20.76 -15.11
CA PRO A 186 15.82 -21.40 -14.16
C PRO A 186 15.14 -22.63 -14.78
N ASP A 187 14.60 -23.50 -13.94
CA ASP A 187 13.84 -24.67 -14.36
C ASP A 187 12.53 -24.29 -15.09
N GLU A 188 11.83 -25.26 -15.69
CA GLU A 188 10.58 -25.03 -16.43
C GLU A 188 9.50 -24.29 -15.62
N ASP A 189 9.50 -24.48 -14.29
CA ASP A 189 8.60 -23.80 -13.34
C ASP A 189 9.08 -22.40 -12.91
N GLY A 190 10.22 -21.93 -13.43
CA GLY A 190 10.86 -20.67 -13.07
C GLY A 190 11.57 -20.70 -11.71
N ARG A 191 11.96 -21.89 -11.24
CA ARG A 191 12.67 -22.12 -9.97
C ARG A 191 14.18 -22.00 -10.20
N TRP A 192 14.88 -21.36 -9.26
CA TRP A 192 16.35 -21.29 -9.25
C TRP A 192 16.93 -22.12 -8.11
N THR A 193 17.97 -22.88 -8.39
CA THR A 193 18.70 -23.62 -7.35
C THR A 193 20.04 -22.93 -7.10
N PHE A 194 20.32 -22.60 -5.83
CA PHE A 194 21.56 -21.95 -5.41
C PHE A 194 22.38 -22.90 -4.53
N ALA A 195 23.70 -22.91 -4.74
CA ALA A 195 24.64 -23.67 -3.93
C ALA A 195 25.53 -22.71 -3.10
N CYS A 196 25.52 -22.88 -1.78
CA CYS A 196 26.36 -22.17 -0.82
C CYS A 196 27.49 -23.06 -0.29
N GLU A 197 28.71 -22.54 -0.26
CA GLU A 197 29.85 -23.23 0.36
C GLU A 197 29.85 -23.03 1.88
N LEU A 198 29.61 -24.12 2.64
CA LEU A 198 29.51 -24.05 4.12
C LEU A 198 30.84 -24.35 4.82
N GLY A 199 31.73 -25.12 4.20
CA GLY A 199 33.03 -25.43 4.77
C GLY A 199 33.77 -26.55 4.07
N ASN A 200 35.08 -26.52 4.17
CA ASN A 200 35.98 -27.57 3.69
C ASN A 200 37.16 -27.72 4.66
N PRO A 201 37.03 -28.52 5.74
CA PRO A 201 35.84 -29.28 6.14
C PRO A 201 34.82 -28.45 6.96
N LEU A 202 33.58 -28.95 7.04
CA LEU A 202 32.62 -28.65 8.10
C LEU A 202 32.94 -29.58 9.29
N PRO A 203 33.48 -29.05 10.40
CA PRO A 203 33.98 -29.89 11.48
C PRO A 203 32.90 -30.73 12.17
N GLN A 204 33.31 -31.82 12.81
CA GLN A 204 32.47 -32.61 13.70
C GLN A 204 31.78 -31.74 14.77
N GLN A 205 30.51 -32.05 15.06
CA GLN A 205 29.66 -31.38 16.05
C GLN A 205 29.49 -29.87 15.79
N LYS A 206 29.73 -29.42 14.56
CA LYS A 206 29.56 -28.01 14.18
C LYS A 206 28.15 -27.76 13.67
N THR A 207 27.50 -26.75 14.24
CA THR A 207 26.28 -26.15 13.70
C THR A 207 26.61 -24.81 13.03
N LEU A 208 26.03 -24.58 11.86
CA LEU A 208 26.06 -23.32 11.12
C LEU A 208 24.64 -22.87 10.82
N SER A 209 24.32 -21.63 11.13
CA SER A 209 23.05 -20.99 10.77
C SER A 209 23.27 -19.91 9.73
N THR A 210 22.43 -19.88 8.72
CA THR A 210 22.53 -18.98 7.57
C THR A 210 21.15 -18.46 7.23
N VAL A 211 20.99 -17.15 7.07
CA VAL A 211 19.72 -16.55 6.71
C VAL A 211 19.73 -16.21 5.22
N VAL A 212 18.93 -16.94 4.45
CA VAL A 212 18.69 -16.65 3.03
C VAL A 212 17.61 -15.58 2.92
N ARG A 213 17.91 -14.51 2.17
CA ARG A 213 16.94 -13.45 1.89
C ARG A 213 16.44 -13.58 0.46
N ILE A 214 15.12 -13.71 0.30
CA ILE A 214 14.46 -13.69 -1.00
C ILE A 214 13.45 -12.54 -1.05
N THR A 215 13.30 -11.91 -2.22
CA THR A 215 12.39 -10.76 -2.42
C THR A 215 11.39 -11.09 -3.51
N ALA A 216 10.10 -10.88 -3.25
CA ALA A 216 9.07 -11.13 -4.26
C ALA A 216 9.17 -10.13 -5.41
N ASN A 217 9.01 -10.63 -6.64
CA ASN A 217 9.01 -9.84 -7.85
C ASN A 217 7.69 -9.05 -7.97
N GLU A 218 7.78 -7.73 -8.17
CA GLU A 218 6.60 -6.85 -8.20
C GLU A 218 5.69 -7.10 -9.41
N ASN A 219 6.28 -7.50 -10.55
CA ASN A 219 5.59 -7.73 -11.83
C ASN A 219 4.93 -9.12 -11.87
N LYS A 220 5.60 -10.13 -11.32
CA LYS A 220 5.13 -11.51 -11.27
C LYS A 220 5.15 -12.05 -9.83
N PRO A 221 4.27 -11.56 -8.95
CA PRO A 221 4.25 -11.97 -7.55
C PRO A 221 3.80 -13.43 -7.38
N PRO A 222 4.19 -14.08 -6.28
CA PRO A 222 3.81 -15.45 -5.96
C PRO A 222 2.33 -15.50 -5.56
N LEU A 223 1.46 -16.05 -6.43
CA LEU A 223 0.03 -16.19 -6.13
C LEU A 223 -0.34 -17.57 -5.54
N LYS A 224 0.56 -18.54 -5.66
CA LYS A 224 0.41 -19.91 -5.14
C LYS A 224 1.16 -20.06 -3.83
N PRO A 225 0.80 -21.05 -2.97
CA PRO A 225 1.61 -21.42 -1.81
C PRO A 225 3.07 -21.65 -2.22
N ILE A 226 3.98 -21.11 -1.43
CA ILE A 226 5.41 -21.05 -1.74
C ILE A 226 6.07 -22.29 -1.18
N GLU A 227 6.59 -23.16 -2.04
CA GLU A 227 7.30 -24.37 -1.63
C GLU A 227 8.81 -24.12 -1.64
N ILE A 228 9.43 -24.23 -0.47
CA ILE A 228 10.88 -24.09 -0.27
C ILE A 228 11.47 -25.47 -0.05
N HIS A 229 12.44 -25.83 -0.87
CA HIS A 229 13.29 -27.00 -0.68
C HIS A 229 14.70 -26.55 -0.34
N ALA A 230 15.31 -27.21 0.64
CA ALA A 230 16.72 -27.04 0.96
C ALA A 230 17.31 -28.41 1.29
N PHE A 231 18.53 -28.67 0.82
CA PHE A 231 19.25 -29.90 1.11
C PHE A 231 20.75 -29.66 1.25
N VAL A 232 21.42 -30.49 2.01
CA VAL A 232 22.87 -30.44 2.21
C VAL A 232 23.52 -31.65 1.55
N ASN A 233 24.68 -31.44 0.92
CA ASN A 233 25.46 -32.52 0.32
C ASN A 233 26.96 -32.31 0.62
N SER A 234 27.71 -33.41 0.65
CA SER A 234 29.16 -33.41 0.83
C SER A 234 29.84 -34.34 -0.18
N SER A 235 31.17 -34.38 -0.14
CA SER A 235 31.96 -35.33 -0.93
C SER A 235 32.22 -36.66 -0.21
N ASN A 236 31.77 -36.77 1.04
CA ASN A 236 31.87 -37.97 1.87
C ASN A 236 30.58 -38.79 1.75
N ASP A 237 30.72 -40.12 1.86
CA ASP A 237 29.57 -41.02 1.95
C ASP A 237 29.03 -41.01 3.38
N GLU A 238 27.71 -40.96 3.53
CA GLU A 238 27.01 -40.99 4.81
C GLU A 238 26.41 -42.38 5.09
N GLU A 239 25.91 -42.60 6.30
CA GLU A 239 25.16 -43.81 6.60
C GLU A 239 23.75 -43.73 5.99
N GLU A 240 23.32 -44.79 5.30
CA GLU A 240 22.05 -44.82 4.54
C GLU A 240 20.80 -44.43 5.36
N HIS A 241 20.84 -44.58 6.69
CA HIS A 241 19.71 -44.26 7.56
C HIS A 241 19.65 -42.81 8.02
N THR A 242 20.74 -42.05 7.89
CA THR A 242 20.80 -40.61 8.23
C THR A 242 20.52 -39.74 7.00
N GLU A 243 20.70 -40.23 5.78
CA GLU A 243 20.52 -39.46 4.54
C GLU A 243 19.16 -38.72 4.39
N ASN A 244 18.10 -39.17 5.07
CA ASN A 244 16.78 -38.56 4.95
C ASN A 244 16.66 -37.19 5.65
N ASP A 245 17.47 -36.90 6.68
CA ASP A 245 17.45 -35.59 7.37
C ASP A 245 18.41 -34.56 6.74
N ASN A 246 19.03 -34.92 5.61
CA ASN A 246 19.78 -34.03 4.72
C ASN A 246 18.91 -33.14 3.85
N MET A 247 17.59 -33.35 3.82
CA MET A 247 16.67 -32.49 3.07
C MET A 247 15.48 -32.03 3.90
N VAL A 248 15.02 -30.81 3.63
CA VAL A 248 13.82 -30.25 4.23
C VAL A 248 12.99 -29.56 3.15
N THR A 249 11.70 -29.82 3.18
CA THR A 249 10.71 -29.14 2.33
C THR A 249 9.60 -28.59 3.20
N PHE A 250 9.23 -27.34 3.00
CA PHE A 250 8.09 -26.73 3.69
C PHE A 250 7.36 -25.73 2.80
N THR A 251 6.07 -25.54 3.06
CA THR A 251 5.20 -24.66 2.29
C THR A 251 4.77 -23.47 3.12
N ILE A 252 4.94 -22.27 2.57
CA ILE A 252 4.47 -21.02 3.17
C ILE A 252 3.20 -20.58 2.43
N PRO A 253 2.05 -20.49 3.10
CA PRO A 253 0.84 -19.97 2.49
C PRO A 253 1.01 -18.48 2.14
N VAL A 254 0.50 -18.12 0.97
CA VAL A 254 0.36 -16.73 0.56
C VAL A 254 -0.99 -16.20 1.05
N ASP A 255 -0.97 -15.03 1.66
CA ASP A 255 -2.15 -14.36 2.20
C ASP A 255 -2.12 -12.88 1.77
N PHE A 256 -3.26 -12.21 1.85
CA PHE A 256 -3.36 -10.80 1.47
C PHE A 256 -4.35 -10.12 2.40
N ARG A 257 -3.95 -8.97 2.96
CA ARG A 257 -4.72 -8.28 4.00
C ARG A 257 -4.79 -6.80 3.68
N ASN A 258 -5.82 -6.41 2.94
CA ASN A 258 -6.21 -5.01 2.84
C ASN A 258 -7.34 -4.71 3.83
N GLN A 259 -7.33 -3.50 4.38
CA GLN A 259 -8.39 -3.03 5.26
C GLN A 259 -8.82 -1.66 4.78
N LEU A 260 -9.76 -1.65 3.84
CA LEU A 260 -10.37 -0.41 3.38
C LEU A 260 -11.17 0.22 4.53
N THR A 261 -11.10 1.54 4.62
CA THR A 261 -11.84 2.34 5.59
C THR A 261 -12.40 3.56 4.87
N LEU A 262 -13.61 3.97 5.22
CA LEU A 262 -14.33 5.04 4.55
C LEU A 262 -14.91 6.00 5.59
N ASN A 263 -14.31 7.17 5.75
CA ASN A 263 -14.80 8.18 6.67
C ASN A 263 -15.42 9.33 5.89
N GLY A 264 -16.37 10.05 6.47
CA GLY A 264 -16.99 11.19 5.82
C GLY A 264 -17.41 12.27 6.81
N ARG A 265 -17.37 13.53 6.39
CA ARG A 265 -17.72 14.69 7.20
C ARG A 265 -18.33 15.81 6.35
N SER A 266 -19.31 16.52 6.90
CA SER A 266 -19.89 17.73 6.31
C SER A 266 -19.14 18.99 6.78
N ASN A 267 -18.94 19.95 5.88
CA ASN A 267 -18.39 21.27 6.15
C ASN A 267 -19.27 22.36 5.50
N PRO A 268 -19.97 23.19 6.29
CA PRO A 268 -20.14 23.08 7.74
C PRO A 268 -21.00 21.87 8.13
N GLU A 269 -20.99 21.50 9.41
CA GLU A 269 -21.81 20.40 9.94
C GLU A 269 -23.28 20.82 10.15
N GLN A 270 -23.48 22.11 10.45
CA GLN A 270 -24.79 22.73 10.62
C GLN A 270 -24.90 23.96 9.72
N VAL A 271 -26.06 24.12 9.08
CA VAL A 271 -26.41 25.28 8.27
C VAL A 271 -27.74 25.84 8.75
N ASP A 272 -27.73 27.13 9.07
CA ASP A 272 -28.94 27.85 9.43
C ASP A 272 -29.50 28.58 8.21
N PHE A 273 -30.81 28.51 7.99
CA PHE A 273 -31.47 29.20 6.87
C PHE A 273 -32.75 29.89 7.34
N SER A 274 -33.06 31.06 6.76
CA SER A 274 -34.29 31.80 7.07
C SER A 274 -35.47 31.21 6.30
N THR A 275 -36.59 31.01 7.01
CA THR A 275 -37.83 30.46 6.42
C THR A 275 -38.66 31.48 5.66
N ARG A 276 -38.30 32.78 5.74
CA ARG A 276 -39.08 33.87 5.13
C ARG A 276 -38.32 34.64 4.05
N ASN A 277 -36.98 34.63 4.10
CA ASN A 277 -36.17 35.32 3.11
C ASN A 277 -35.97 34.44 1.86
N LYS A 278 -36.63 34.81 0.76
CA LYS A 278 -36.39 34.22 -0.56
C LYS A 278 -35.30 34.99 -1.30
N THR A 279 -34.46 34.27 -2.02
CA THR A 279 -33.51 34.85 -2.98
C THR A 279 -34.24 35.20 -4.29
N ALA A 280 -33.67 36.10 -5.08
CA ALA A 280 -34.30 36.60 -6.30
C ALA A 280 -34.59 35.44 -7.30
N GLU A 281 -35.67 35.57 -8.07
CA GLU A 281 -36.06 34.55 -9.08
C GLU A 281 -35.06 34.49 -10.25
N GLU A 282 -34.45 35.62 -10.61
CA GLU A 282 -33.35 35.69 -11.58
C GLU A 282 -32.01 35.54 -10.84
N LEU A 283 -31.38 34.38 -11.00
CA LEU A 283 -30.09 34.05 -10.41
C LEU A 283 -28.99 34.18 -11.46
N PHE A 284 -27.95 34.95 -11.17
CA PHE A 284 -26.79 35.13 -12.06
C PHE A 284 -25.51 34.53 -11.47
N ASP A 285 -25.34 34.71 -10.17
CA ASP A 285 -24.16 34.26 -9.42
C ASP A 285 -24.52 33.11 -8.48
N ASP A 286 -23.57 32.21 -8.25
CA ASP A 286 -23.77 31.07 -7.36
C ASP A 286 -24.02 31.48 -5.90
N ASN A 287 -23.43 32.59 -5.44
CA ASN A 287 -23.65 33.19 -4.12
C ASN A 287 -25.12 33.48 -3.80
N GLU A 288 -25.96 33.68 -4.82
CA GLU A 288 -27.36 34.05 -4.66
C GLU A 288 -28.26 32.84 -4.37
N ILE A 289 -27.79 31.60 -4.58
CA ILE A 289 -28.56 30.39 -4.27
C ILE A 289 -28.66 30.15 -2.77
N GLY A 290 -27.56 30.38 -2.06
CA GLY A 290 -27.42 30.04 -0.66
C GLY A 290 -25.99 29.66 -0.23
N PRO A 291 -25.84 29.20 1.03
CA PRO A 291 -24.55 28.90 1.61
C PRO A 291 -23.88 27.69 0.95
N VAL A 292 -22.55 27.68 0.98
CA VAL A 292 -21.74 26.56 0.48
C VAL A 292 -21.78 25.41 1.49
N VAL A 293 -22.01 24.20 0.99
CA VAL A 293 -21.94 22.95 1.74
C VAL A 293 -21.02 22.01 0.99
N SER A 294 -19.93 21.59 1.63
CA SER A 294 -19.05 20.55 1.09
C SER A 294 -19.07 19.30 1.95
N HIS A 295 -19.08 18.14 1.29
CA HIS A 295 -18.88 16.86 1.97
C HIS A 295 -17.50 16.32 1.60
N LEU A 296 -16.73 16.00 2.63
CA LEU A 296 -15.41 15.42 2.52
C LEU A 296 -15.49 13.92 2.82
N TYR A 297 -14.95 13.10 1.92
CA TYR A 297 -14.82 11.67 2.07
C TYR A 297 -13.35 11.28 2.10
N GLN A 298 -12.96 10.51 3.10
CA GLN A 298 -11.63 9.97 3.26
C GLN A 298 -11.67 8.47 3.08
N VAL A 299 -11.06 7.99 2.00
CA VAL A 299 -10.87 6.55 1.75
C VAL A 299 -9.43 6.22 2.13
N SER A 300 -9.24 5.32 3.09
CA SER A 300 -7.89 4.93 3.54
C SER A 300 -7.69 3.43 3.62
N ASN A 301 -6.46 2.98 3.40
CA ASN A 301 -6.07 1.59 3.60
C ASN A 301 -5.34 1.45 4.93
N ARG A 302 -5.98 0.80 5.91
CA ARG A 302 -5.38 0.48 7.22
C ARG A 302 -4.74 -0.90 7.25
N GLY A 303 -4.78 -1.61 6.12
CA GLY A 303 -4.18 -2.93 5.99
C GLY A 303 -2.74 -2.82 5.48
N PRO A 304 -1.91 -3.83 5.77
CA PRO A 304 -0.52 -3.85 5.30
C PRO A 304 -0.40 -4.04 3.78
N SER A 305 -1.41 -4.63 3.13
CA SER A 305 -1.40 -4.88 1.68
C SER A 305 -1.97 -3.71 0.87
N GLU A 306 -1.23 -3.25 -0.16
CA GLU A 306 -1.65 -2.21 -1.12
C GLU A 306 -2.94 -2.58 -1.87
N ILE A 307 -3.79 -1.58 -2.11
CA ILE A 307 -5.02 -1.71 -2.89
C ILE A 307 -4.77 -1.18 -4.29
N ASP A 308 -4.72 -2.09 -5.28
CA ASP A 308 -4.50 -1.72 -6.69
C ASP A 308 -5.64 -0.84 -7.23
N SER A 309 -6.90 -1.23 -6.95
CA SER A 309 -8.06 -0.41 -7.32
C SER A 309 -9.25 -0.57 -6.36
N ALA A 310 -9.90 0.56 -6.10
CA ALA A 310 -11.15 0.64 -5.35
C ALA A 310 -12.11 1.60 -6.04
N THR A 311 -13.40 1.44 -5.81
CA THR A 311 -14.42 2.40 -6.26
C THR A 311 -15.11 3.02 -5.07
N LEU A 312 -15.32 4.33 -5.15
CA LEU A 312 -16.15 5.10 -4.24
C LEU A 312 -17.36 5.63 -5.02
N ASP A 313 -18.53 5.09 -4.73
CA ASP A 313 -19.81 5.49 -5.31
C ASP A 313 -20.55 6.40 -4.30
N ILE A 314 -20.81 7.64 -4.68
CA ILE A 314 -21.49 8.63 -3.83
C ILE A 314 -22.85 8.96 -4.43
N PHE A 315 -23.90 8.78 -3.65
CA PHE A 315 -25.27 9.18 -3.97
C PHE A 315 -25.56 10.52 -3.31
N TRP A 316 -25.56 11.56 -4.15
CA TRP A 316 -25.70 12.95 -3.75
C TRP A 316 -27.17 13.39 -3.76
N PRO A 317 -27.69 14.02 -2.69
CA PRO A 317 -29.08 14.45 -2.61
C PRO A 317 -29.27 15.79 -3.35
N SER A 318 -29.23 15.75 -4.68
CA SER A 318 -29.38 16.95 -5.52
C SER A 318 -30.79 17.53 -5.52
N PHE A 319 -31.80 16.71 -5.25
CA PHE A 319 -33.20 17.11 -5.36
C PHE A 319 -33.99 16.71 -4.11
N SER A 320 -35.04 17.47 -3.81
CA SER A 320 -36.01 17.17 -2.77
C SER A 320 -36.96 16.03 -3.18
N ALA A 321 -37.82 15.59 -2.25
CA ALA A 321 -38.86 14.61 -2.55
C ALA A 321 -39.90 15.15 -3.55
N GLU A 322 -40.11 16.46 -3.61
CA GLU A 322 -41.03 17.13 -4.54
C GLU A 322 -40.36 17.48 -5.88
N GLY A 323 -39.04 17.34 -5.96
CA GLY A 323 -38.24 17.51 -7.19
C GLY A 323 -37.56 18.87 -7.34
N GLY A 324 -37.68 19.76 -6.35
CA GLY A 324 -36.91 21.00 -6.29
C GLY A 324 -35.41 20.74 -6.05
N HIS A 325 -34.55 21.71 -6.32
CA HIS A 325 -33.11 21.60 -6.05
C HIS A 325 -32.85 21.62 -4.54
N LEU A 326 -31.93 20.79 -4.06
CA LEU A 326 -31.56 20.72 -2.65
C LEU A 326 -30.08 21.07 -2.45
N LEU A 327 -29.18 20.11 -2.65
CA LEU A 327 -27.74 20.37 -2.73
C LEU A 327 -27.33 20.54 -4.20
N TYR A 328 -27.28 21.80 -4.63
CA TYR A 328 -26.97 22.19 -5.99
C TYR A 328 -25.47 22.04 -6.29
N LEU A 329 -25.13 21.17 -7.24
CA LEU A 329 -23.74 20.93 -7.66
C LEU A 329 -23.29 22.03 -8.62
N ILE A 330 -22.16 22.67 -8.32
CA ILE A 330 -21.62 23.78 -9.11
C ILE A 330 -20.41 23.33 -9.92
N THR A 331 -19.52 22.58 -9.28
CA THR A 331 -18.26 22.11 -9.86
C THR A 331 -18.17 20.60 -9.75
N ASP A 332 -17.27 20.02 -10.55
CA ASP A 332 -16.90 18.62 -10.41
C ASP A 332 -16.30 18.33 -9.02
N PRO A 333 -16.41 17.07 -8.53
CA PRO A 333 -15.75 16.62 -7.32
C PRO A 333 -14.22 16.80 -7.41
N VAL A 334 -13.62 17.27 -6.32
CA VAL A 334 -12.18 17.51 -6.22
C VAL A 334 -11.53 16.35 -5.47
N ILE A 335 -10.42 15.85 -6.00
CA ILE A 335 -9.58 14.84 -5.34
C ILE A 335 -8.29 15.49 -4.89
N SER A 336 -7.82 15.17 -3.68
CA SER A 336 -6.57 15.72 -3.13
C SER A 336 -5.34 15.39 -3.98
N ASP A 337 -5.26 14.16 -4.50
CA ASP A 337 -4.21 13.70 -5.40
C ASP A 337 -4.81 13.15 -6.70
N PRO A 338 -4.69 13.86 -7.83
CA PRO A 338 -5.23 13.43 -9.11
C PRO A 338 -4.53 12.20 -9.72
N SER A 339 -3.37 11.80 -9.18
CA SER A 339 -2.69 10.56 -9.59
C SER A 339 -3.31 9.31 -8.94
N LYS A 340 -4.01 9.49 -7.82
CA LYS A 340 -4.59 8.40 -7.00
C LYS A 340 -6.03 8.10 -7.32
N GLY A 341 -6.67 8.85 -8.23
CA GLY A 341 -8.02 8.55 -8.66
C GLY A 341 -8.64 9.56 -9.61
N ARG A 342 -9.84 9.25 -10.08
CA ARG A 342 -10.66 10.12 -10.93
C ARG A 342 -12.13 9.98 -10.60
N CYS A 343 -12.80 11.10 -10.32
CA CYS A 343 -14.24 11.17 -10.10
C CYS A 343 -14.98 11.61 -11.37
N ARG A 344 -16.20 11.11 -11.53
CA ARG A 344 -17.07 11.35 -12.68
C ARG A 344 -18.51 11.43 -12.20
N VAL A 345 -19.23 12.46 -12.60
CA VAL A 345 -20.68 12.54 -12.35
C VAL A 345 -21.42 11.82 -13.48
N LYS A 346 -22.29 10.86 -13.16
CA LYS A 346 -23.04 10.10 -14.17
C LYS A 346 -24.09 10.95 -14.87
N GLN A 347 -24.82 11.74 -14.10
CA GLN A 347 -25.81 12.69 -14.59
C GLN A 347 -25.15 14.05 -14.80
N LEU A 348 -24.37 14.22 -15.86
CA LEU A 348 -23.66 15.47 -16.16
C LEU A 348 -24.60 16.68 -16.23
N GLN A 349 -25.86 16.48 -16.62
CA GLN A 349 -26.90 17.51 -16.63
C GLN A 349 -27.24 18.07 -15.25
N ASN A 350 -26.86 17.39 -14.17
CA ASN A 350 -27.10 17.87 -12.79
C ASN A 350 -25.97 18.79 -12.30
N ILE A 351 -24.88 18.95 -13.05
CA ILE A 351 -23.82 19.91 -12.74
C ILE A 351 -24.21 21.27 -13.32
N ASN A 352 -24.32 22.26 -12.44
CA ASN A 352 -24.63 23.64 -12.73
C ASN A 352 -25.69 23.85 -13.86
N PRO A 353 -26.88 23.22 -13.79
CA PRO A 353 -27.88 23.30 -14.87
C PRO A 353 -28.38 24.72 -15.16
N LEU A 354 -28.33 25.62 -14.16
CA LEU A 354 -28.72 27.02 -14.29
C LEU A 354 -27.61 27.90 -14.91
N ASN A 355 -26.44 27.31 -15.24
CA ASN A 355 -25.28 28.01 -15.81
C ASN A 355 -24.85 29.25 -15.00
N LEU A 356 -24.89 29.14 -13.68
CA LEU A 356 -24.56 30.25 -12.78
C LEU A 356 -23.07 30.53 -12.82
N ARG A 357 -22.72 31.80 -12.66
CA ARG A 357 -21.32 32.24 -12.60
C ARG A 357 -20.73 31.88 -11.25
N THR A 358 -19.62 31.17 -11.30
CA THR A 358 -18.86 30.83 -10.10
C THR A 358 -17.93 31.98 -9.74
N GLN A 359 -18.08 32.52 -8.53
CA GLN A 359 -17.09 33.45 -7.98
C GLN A 359 -15.84 32.65 -7.61
N VAL A 360 -14.94 32.41 -8.57
CA VAL A 360 -13.67 31.71 -8.33
C VAL A 360 -12.79 32.59 -7.44
N THR A 361 -12.80 32.37 -6.13
CA THR A 361 -11.66 32.73 -5.29
C THR A 361 -10.49 31.87 -5.74
N ARG A 362 -9.65 32.46 -6.61
CA ARG A 362 -8.36 31.90 -6.99
C ARG A 362 -7.49 31.73 -5.74
N SER A 363 -7.56 30.59 -5.08
CA SER A 363 -6.41 30.07 -4.33
C SER A 363 -5.37 29.62 -5.35
N ARG A 364 -4.49 30.55 -5.75
CA ARG A 364 -3.26 30.24 -6.49
C ARG A 364 -2.35 29.39 -5.60
N SER A 365 -2.35 28.08 -5.79
CA SER A 365 -1.10 27.30 -5.69
C SER A 365 -0.48 27.27 -7.09
N GLY A 366 0.79 27.65 -7.16
CA GLY A 366 1.43 28.19 -8.37
C GLY A 366 1.58 27.24 -9.56
N ALA A 367 1.32 27.80 -10.74
CA ALA A 367 2.05 27.48 -11.97
C ALA A 367 2.10 28.78 -12.79
N SER A 368 3.25 29.47 -12.74
CA SER A 368 3.52 30.62 -13.61
C SER A 368 3.76 30.12 -15.03
N GLY A 369 2.96 30.61 -15.96
CA GLY A 369 3.12 30.40 -17.40
C GLY A 369 2.28 31.43 -18.14
N VAL A 370 2.69 32.70 -18.07
CA VAL A 370 2.07 33.81 -18.80
C VAL A 370 2.47 33.66 -20.28
N VAL A 371 1.49 33.37 -21.14
CA VAL A 371 1.62 33.65 -22.58
C VAL A 371 0.64 34.76 -22.91
N ARG A 372 1.18 35.97 -23.03
CA ARG A 372 0.52 37.13 -23.64
C ARG A 372 0.44 36.87 -25.15
N GLY A 373 -0.77 36.78 -25.69
CA GLY A 373 -1.00 36.92 -27.12
C GLY A 373 -0.89 38.39 -27.52
N HIS A 374 0.15 38.73 -28.28
CA HIS A 374 0.19 39.96 -29.08
C HIS A 374 0.05 39.57 -30.55
N GLN A 375 -0.98 40.10 -31.20
CA GLN A 375 -1.12 40.11 -32.65
C GLN A 375 -0.08 41.08 -33.24
N THR A 376 0.75 40.58 -34.15
CA THR A 376 1.42 41.41 -35.17
C THR A 376 1.56 40.61 -36.46
N GLN A 377 0.97 41.14 -37.52
CA GLN A 377 1.17 40.76 -38.91
C GLN A 377 2.60 41.13 -39.35
N THR A 378 3.30 40.23 -40.04
CA THR A 378 4.32 40.61 -41.05
C THR A 378 4.71 39.41 -41.93
N THR A 379 4.25 39.51 -43.19
CA THR A 379 4.99 39.32 -44.45
C THR A 379 5.92 38.12 -44.64
N THR A 380 5.48 37.24 -45.54
CA THR A 380 6.18 36.15 -46.22
C THR A 380 7.30 36.65 -47.14
N THR A 381 8.46 35.99 -47.10
CA THR A 381 9.41 35.90 -48.23
C THR A 381 9.82 34.45 -48.45
N HIS A 382 9.68 34.01 -49.70
CA HIS A 382 10.04 32.69 -50.19
C HIS A 382 11.55 32.58 -50.45
N THR A 383 12.14 31.45 -50.07
CA THR A 383 13.21 30.79 -50.85
C THR A 383 13.05 29.28 -50.69
N GLY A 384 12.79 28.59 -51.81
CA GLY A 384 12.71 27.14 -51.86
C GLY A 384 14.06 26.52 -52.21
N ILE A 385 14.31 25.32 -51.67
CA ILE A 385 15.19 24.31 -52.26
C ILE A 385 14.54 22.94 -52.06
N SER A 386 14.56 22.19 -53.16
CA SER A 386 13.89 20.94 -53.50
C SER A 386 14.43 19.67 -52.83
N GLY A 387 13.53 18.70 -52.62
CA GLY A 387 13.81 17.29 -52.94
C GLY A 387 13.52 16.27 -51.84
N ALA A 388 12.35 15.61 -51.93
CA ALA A 388 12.13 14.15 -51.85
C ALA A 388 10.70 13.87 -51.32
N GLY A 389 9.78 13.62 -52.25
CA GLY A 389 8.39 13.29 -51.95
C GLY A 389 8.22 11.84 -51.51
N GLY A 390 7.58 11.65 -50.35
CA GLY A 390 6.89 10.43 -49.97
C GLY A 390 5.46 10.79 -49.59
N SER A 391 4.49 10.42 -50.43
CA SER A 391 3.06 10.58 -50.16
C SER A 391 2.57 9.36 -49.39
N TRP A 392 2.15 9.55 -48.14
CA TRP A 392 1.42 8.53 -47.38
C TRP A 392 -0.07 8.87 -47.40
N VAL A 393 -0.82 8.09 -48.17
CA VAL A 393 -2.28 8.11 -48.20
C VAL A 393 -2.78 7.13 -47.13
N TYR A 394 -3.53 7.63 -46.15
CA TYR A 394 -4.19 6.80 -45.14
C TYR A 394 -5.38 6.10 -45.81
N GLN A 395 -5.28 4.78 -46.02
CA GLN A 395 -6.41 3.94 -46.44
C GLN A 395 -7.05 3.31 -45.20
N GLU A 396 -8.28 3.72 -44.87
CA GLU A 396 -9.13 2.98 -43.93
C GLU A 396 -9.42 1.59 -44.47
N LYS A 397 -9.03 0.55 -43.73
CA LYS A 397 -9.45 -0.82 -44.03
C LYS A 397 -10.92 -1.00 -43.60
N PRO A 398 -11.82 -1.50 -44.46
CA PRO A 398 -13.20 -1.78 -44.08
C PRO A 398 -13.24 -2.93 -43.07
N ARG A 399 -13.99 -2.73 -41.97
CA ARG A 399 -14.29 -3.77 -40.98
C ARG A 399 -15.08 -4.90 -41.66
N LYS A 400 -14.56 -6.13 -41.62
CA LYS A 400 -15.31 -7.33 -42.00
C LYS A 400 -16.40 -7.57 -40.95
N GLN A 401 -17.63 -7.75 -41.44
CA GLN A 401 -18.79 -8.20 -40.68
C GLN A 401 -18.57 -9.67 -40.33
N VAL A 402 -18.49 -10.00 -39.03
CA VAL A 402 -18.40 -11.39 -38.57
C VAL A 402 -19.82 -11.88 -38.32
N GLU A 403 -20.25 -12.81 -39.16
CA GLU A 403 -21.49 -13.56 -39.06
C GLU A 403 -21.23 -14.75 -38.12
N TYR A 404 -22.06 -14.90 -37.07
CA TYR A 404 -21.98 -16.05 -36.17
C TYR A 404 -22.98 -17.12 -36.65
N GLU A 405 -22.44 -18.28 -37.00
CA GLU A 405 -23.19 -19.50 -37.31
C GLU A 405 -23.45 -20.26 -36.00
N TYR A 406 -24.72 -20.61 -35.76
CA TYR A 406 -25.16 -21.34 -34.57
C TYR A 406 -25.06 -22.85 -34.82
N ILE A 407 -24.19 -23.51 -34.06
CA ILE A 407 -24.09 -24.98 -34.00
C ILE A 407 -24.76 -25.41 -32.69
N PRO A 408 -25.76 -26.30 -32.70
CA PRO A 408 -26.37 -26.83 -31.48
C PRO A 408 -25.50 -27.97 -30.92
N ASP A 409 -25.25 -27.92 -29.61
CA ASP A 409 -24.57 -28.99 -28.88
C ASP A 409 -25.61 -29.95 -28.29
N ASP A 410 -25.52 -31.20 -28.71
CA ASP A 410 -26.20 -32.37 -28.15
C ASP A 410 -25.61 -32.77 -26.79
N ASP A 411 -26.52 -33.17 -25.89
CA ASP A 411 -26.43 -34.11 -24.77
C ASP A 411 -25.05 -34.43 -24.17
N TYR A 412 -24.80 -33.88 -22.97
CA TYR A 412 -23.96 -34.51 -21.95
C TYR A 412 -24.66 -34.42 -20.58
N GLU A 413 -24.97 -35.58 -20.02
CA GLU A 413 -25.41 -35.77 -18.63
C GLU A 413 -24.19 -35.77 -17.70
N GLU A 414 -24.28 -35.13 -16.54
CA GLU A 414 -23.35 -35.35 -15.41
C GLU A 414 -24.16 -35.64 -14.14
N GLU A 415 -23.70 -36.70 -13.46
CA GLU A 415 -24.29 -37.41 -12.33
C GLU A 415 -24.11 -36.64 -11.00
N GLU A 416 -25.10 -36.71 -10.11
CA GLU A 416 -25.01 -36.21 -8.73
C GLU A 416 -24.37 -37.26 -7.81
N GLU A 417 -23.30 -36.93 -7.10
CA GLU A 417 -22.81 -37.68 -5.94
C GLU A 417 -23.10 -36.94 -4.62
N ASP A 418 -23.91 -37.60 -3.79
CA ASP A 418 -24.23 -37.26 -2.40
C ASP A 418 -23.05 -37.53 -1.44
N TYR A 419 -22.80 -36.61 -0.50
CA TYR A 419 -22.07 -36.92 0.73
C TYR A 419 -22.84 -36.46 1.97
N GLU A 420 -23.36 -37.43 2.73
CA GLU A 420 -23.88 -37.26 4.08
C GLU A 420 -22.77 -36.92 5.09
N ARG A 421 -23.07 -36.04 6.05
CA ARG A 421 -22.34 -36.02 7.33
C ARG A 421 -23.28 -35.81 8.52
N GLY A 422 -23.44 -36.88 9.29
CA GLY A 422 -24.22 -36.92 10.52
C GLY A 422 -23.55 -36.22 11.71
N GLY A 423 -24.34 -35.40 12.40
CA GLY A 423 -24.71 -35.59 13.81
C GLY A 423 -23.67 -35.33 14.92
N SER A 424 -23.93 -34.31 15.72
CA SER A 424 -24.06 -34.49 17.18
C SER A 424 -24.98 -33.43 17.80
N ARG A 425 -25.93 -33.90 18.62
CA ARG A 425 -26.93 -33.11 19.37
C ARG A 425 -26.41 -32.88 20.79
N LEU A 426 -26.61 -31.68 21.34
CA LEU A 426 -26.90 -31.47 22.77
C LEU A 426 -27.83 -30.26 22.96
N ARG A 427 -28.53 -30.26 24.08
CA ARG A 427 -29.93 -29.84 24.29
C ARG A 427 -30.02 -28.54 25.11
N ARG A 428 -31.08 -27.72 24.86
CA ARG A 428 -31.88 -26.90 25.83
C ARG A 428 -31.17 -25.71 26.54
N GLU A 429 -31.71 -24.50 26.82
CA GLU A 429 -32.99 -23.73 26.79
C GLU A 429 -32.58 -22.23 26.65
N ALA A 430 -33.30 -21.26 26.08
CA ALA A 430 -34.43 -20.51 26.67
C ALA A 430 -34.79 -19.35 25.68
N LYS A 431 -36.00 -19.26 25.14
CA LYS A 431 -37.15 -18.43 25.58
C LYS A 431 -36.92 -16.90 25.64
N LYS A 432 -37.37 -16.16 24.60
CA LYS A 432 -37.96 -14.79 24.63
C LYS A 432 -38.59 -14.48 23.26
N LYS A 433 -39.87 -14.80 23.03
CA LYS A 433 -41.06 -13.89 23.04
C LYS A 433 -40.89 -12.58 22.25
N SER A 434 -41.37 -12.60 21.01
CA SER A 434 -41.87 -11.45 20.24
C SER A 434 -43.41 -11.36 20.35
N PRO A 435 -44.02 -10.16 20.33
CA PRO A 435 -45.48 -10.02 20.37
C PRO A 435 -46.12 -10.08 18.99
N LYS A 436 -47.28 -10.74 18.95
CA LYS A 436 -48.20 -10.90 17.82
C LYS A 436 -48.90 -9.59 17.45
N GLN A 437 -48.97 -9.31 16.15
CA GLN A 437 -50.13 -8.74 15.44
C GLN A 437 -50.09 -9.41 14.06
N GLY A 438 -51.09 -10.06 13.49
CA GLY A 438 -52.53 -9.88 13.50
C GLY A 438 -52.95 -10.38 12.12
N ALA A 439 -53.36 -11.63 12.02
CA ALA A 439 -53.68 -12.28 10.75
C ALA A 439 -55.00 -11.74 10.19
N VAL A 440 -54.98 -11.23 8.96
CA VAL A 440 -56.17 -11.13 8.10
C VAL A 440 -55.98 -12.12 6.96
N ARG A 441 -56.84 -13.14 6.96
CA ARG A 441 -57.00 -14.12 5.88
C ARG A 441 -57.67 -13.43 4.68
N ALA A 442 -57.07 -13.55 3.50
CA ALA A 442 -57.78 -13.54 2.23
C ALA A 442 -57.29 -14.71 1.36
N ARG A 443 -58.25 -15.32 0.67
CA ARG A 443 -58.24 -16.66 0.08
C ARG A 443 -57.25 -16.84 -1.06
N ALA A 444 -56.79 -18.09 -1.17
CA ALA A 444 -56.14 -18.66 -2.33
C ALA A 444 -57.13 -18.81 -3.50
N ASP A 445 -56.68 -18.48 -4.70
CA ASP A 445 -57.06 -19.16 -5.93
C ASP A 445 -55.79 -19.45 -6.72
N GLY A 446 -55.58 -20.73 -7.01
CA GLY A 446 -54.40 -21.22 -7.72
C GLY A 446 -54.51 -21.03 -9.22
N LYS A 447 -53.39 -20.70 -9.85
CA LYS A 447 -53.10 -21.09 -11.23
C LYS A 447 -51.60 -21.25 -11.43
N LEU A 448 -51.17 -22.50 -11.56
CA LEU A 448 -49.87 -22.92 -12.08
C LEU A 448 -49.90 -22.77 -13.60
N VAL A 449 -49.03 -21.92 -14.16
CA VAL A 449 -48.39 -22.16 -15.48
C VAL A 449 -46.97 -21.60 -15.44
N SER A 450 -46.07 -22.45 -15.88
CA SER A 450 -44.61 -22.40 -15.93
C SER A 450 -43.99 -21.21 -16.70
N GLY A 451 -42.79 -20.82 -16.27
CA GLY A 451 -41.67 -20.68 -17.20
C GLY A 451 -41.41 -19.29 -17.79
N LYS A 452 -40.51 -18.54 -17.13
CA LYS A 452 -39.48 -17.61 -17.67
C LYS A 452 -39.21 -16.54 -16.62
N THR A 453 -37.96 -16.42 -16.16
CA THR A 453 -37.16 -15.18 -16.20
C THR A 453 -35.95 -15.35 -15.29
N LYS A 454 -34.79 -15.61 -15.92
CA LYS A 454 -33.46 -15.09 -15.58
C LYS A 454 -33.55 -13.98 -14.52
N GLN A 455 -32.99 -14.22 -13.33
CA GLN A 455 -32.96 -13.31 -12.17
C GLN A 455 -32.96 -11.83 -12.61
N ARG A 456 -34.10 -11.15 -12.46
CA ARG A 456 -34.15 -9.69 -12.60
C ARG A 456 -33.33 -9.15 -11.43
N LEU A 457 -32.26 -8.39 -11.72
CA LEU A 457 -31.60 -7.57 -10.72
C LEU A 457 -32.66 -6.56 -10.23
N ASP A 458 -33.17 -6.75 -9.02
CA ASP A 458 -34.14 -5.83 -8.44
C ASP A 458 -33.48 -4.45 -8.30
N LYS A 459 -34.00 -3.47 -9.06
CA LYS A 459 -33.53 -2.08 -8.96
C LYS A 459 -33.76 -1.56 -7.54
N ALA A 460 -32.79 -0.83 -7.01
CA ALA A 460 -32.88 -0.22 -5.69
C ALA A 460 -34.05 0.76 -5.63
N ARG A 461 -34.73 0.78 -4.48
CA ARG A 461 -35.82 1.69 -4.17
C ARG A 461 -35.34 2.81 -3.26
N PHE A 462 -36.11 3.89 -3.22
CA PHE A 462 -35.81 5.03 -2.34
C PHE A 462 -35.86 4.66 -0.85
N SER A 463 -36.66 3.66 -0.48
CA SER A 463 -36.66 3.06 0.86
C SER A 463 -35.31 2.48 1.24
N ASP A 464 -34.60 1.90 0.29
CA ASP A 464 -33.37 1.14 0.55
C ASP A 464 -32.21 2.10 0.83
N LEU A 465 -32.14 3.21 0.07
CA LEU A 465 -31.22 4.31 0.36
C LEU A 465 -31.49 4.93 1.73
N ARG A 466 -32.76 5.19 2.06
CA ARG A 466 -33.14 5.74 3.38
C ARG A 466 -32.76 4.80 4.52
N GLN A 467 -32.97 3.50 4.33
CA GLN A 467 -32.61 2.48 5.33
C GLN A 467 -31.10 2.44 5.53
N ALA A 468 -30.30 2.42 4.46
CA ALA A 468 -28.84 2.43 4.55
C ALA A 468 -28.28 3.68 5.24
N VAL A 469 -28.87 4.86 4.96
CA VAL A 469 -28.53 6.10 5.67
C VAL A 469 -28.83 5.95 7.16
N LYS A 470 -30.00 5.43 7.52
CA LYS A 470 -30.40 5.24 8.91
C LYS A 470 -29.46 4.26 9.63
N ASP A 471 -29.15 3.12 9.01
CA ASP A 471 -28.29 2.11 9.61
C ASP A 471 -26.87 2.65 9.85
N SER A 472 -26.33 3.44 8.91
CA SER A 472 -25.03 4.09 9.09
C SER A 472 -25.03 5.13 10.20
N LYS A 473 -26.12 5.91 10.34
CA LYS A 473 -26.29 6.88 11.44
C LYS A 473 -26.42 6.20 12.79
N ASP A 474 -27.23 5.15 12.89
CA ASP A 474 -27.46 4.39 14.13
C ASP A 474 -26.15 3.72 14.60
N ALA A 475 -25.29 3.31 13.68
CA ALA A 475 -23.95 2.79 13.98
C ALA A 475 -22.93 3.89 14.34
N GLY A 476 -23.25 5.17 14.11
CA GLY A 476 -22.34 6.30 14.34
C GLY A 476 -21.14 6.33 13.39
N GLY A 477 -21.22 5.68 12.22
CA GLY A 477 -20.10 5.63 11.28
C GLY A 477 -20.22 4.58 10.18
N VAL A 478 -19.06 3.98 9.85
CA VAL A 478 -18.89 3.05 8.74
C VAL A 478 -19.47 1.69 9.08
N ILE A 479 -20.29 1.14 8.18
CA ILE A 479 -20.87 -0.19 8.31
C ILE A 479 -20.50 -1.07 7.11
N ASP A 480 -20.36 -2.37 7.35
CA ASP A 480 -20.33 -3.36 6.26
C ASP A 480 -21.77 -3.63 5.82
N TYR A 481 -22.11 -3.25 4.59
CA TYR A 481 -23.47 -3.29 4.09
C TYR A 481 -23.65 -4.45 3.13
N GLN A 482 -24.50 -5.42 3.50
CA GLN A 482 -24.80 -6.60 2.68
C GLN A 482 -26.11 -6.47 1.88
N GLY A 483 -26.67 -5.27 1.75
CA GLY A 483 -27.93 -5.05 1.05
C GLY A 483 -27.80 -4.98 -0.48
N VAL A 484 -28.94 -4.78 -1.15
CA VAL A 484 -29.03 -4.74 -2.63
C VAL A 484 -28.41 -3.48 -3.27
N LEU A 485 -27.87 -2.55 -2.48
CA LEU A 485 -27.28 -1.32 -3.01
C LEU A 485 -25.94 -1.64 -3.64
N SER A 486 -25.88 -1.50 -4.96
CA SER A 486 -24.68 -1.65 -5.74
C SER A 486 -24.71 -0.64 -6.88
N ARG A 487 -23.55 -0.36 -7.47
CA ARG A 487 -23.44 0.44 -8.69
C ARG A 487 -24.39 0.00 -9.81
N ALA A 488 -24.72 -1.29 -9.90
CA ALA A 488 -25.57 -1.83 -10.97
C ALA A 488 -27.07 -1.71 -10.67
N SER A 489 -27.46 -1.55 -9.39
CA SER A 489 -28.85 -1.58 -8.96
C SER A 489 -29.43 -0.19 -8.65
N VAL A 490 -28.59 0.81 -8.36
CA VAL A 490 -29.04 2.17 -8.01
C VAL A 490 -29.21 3.04 -9.25
N ASP A 491 -30.42 3.54 -9.48
CA ASP A 491 -30.78 4.39 -10.62
C ASP A 491 -31.15 5.81 -10.14
N CYS A 492 -30.15 6.70 -10.09
CA CYS A 492 -30.32 8.05 -9.56
C CYS A 492 -31.27 8.94 -10.39
N ASN A 493 -31.53 8.60 -11.66
CA ASN A 493 -32.51 9.33 -12.47
C ASN A 493 -33.93 9.15 -11.91
N ALA A 494 -34.27 7.92 -11.49
CA ALA A 494 -35.55 7.61 -10.86
C ALA A 494 -35.58 8.02 -9.39
N LEU A 495 -34.45 7.90 -8.69
CA LEU A 495 -34.33 8.14 -7.24
C LEU A 495 -34.04 9.59 -6.86
N ARG A 496 -34.04 10.52 -7.84
CA ARG A 496 -33.84 11.97 -7.61
C ARG A 496 -32.54 12.30 -6.87
N CYS A 497 -31.50 11.51 -7.14
CA CYS A 497 -30.14 11.75 -6.67
C CYS A 497 -29.20 12.02 -7.84
N THR A 498 -27.97 12.39 -7.54
CA THR A 498 -26.88 12.41 -8.50
C THR A 498 -25.86 11.36 -8.10
N HIS A 499 -25.50 10.47 -9.02
CA HIS A 499 -24.50 9.43 -8.79
C HIS A 499 -23.13 9.95 -9.24
N ILE A 500 -22.21 9.97 -8.29
CA ILE A 500 -20.81 10.36 -8.48
C ILE A 500 -19.98 9.09 -8.29
N GLU A 501 -19.19 8.76 -9.30
CA GLU A 501 -18.35 7.57 -9.30
C GLU A 501 -16.89 8.00 -9.29
N CYS A 502 -16.13 7.54 -8.31
CA CYS A 502 -14.70 7.77 -8.19
C CYS A 502 -13.95 6.44 -8.29
N ASP A 503 -13.11 6.33 -9.31
CA ASP A 503 -12.14 5.24 -9.43
C ASP A 503 -10.87 5.64 -8.67
N LEU A 504 -10.46 4.84 -7.68
CA LEU A 504 -9.28 5.07 -6.85
C LEU A 504 -8.24 3.98 -7.12
N PHE A 505 -6.95 4.35 -7.10
CA PHE A 505 -5.85 3.48 -7.50
C PHE A 505 -4.66 3.56 -6.57
N ASN A 506 -3.93 2.44 -6.44
CA ASN A 506 -2.62 2.34 -5.76
C ASN A 506 -2.61 2.99 -4.37
N ILE A 507 -3.52 2.56 -3.48
CA ILE A 507 -3.60 3.07 -2.10
C ILE A 507 -2.73 2.18 -1.21
N ARG A 508 -1.57 2.68 -0.80
CA ARG A 508 -0.59 1.96 0.04
C ARG A 508 -1.03 1.86 1.49
N GLU A 509 -0.29 1.09 2.27
CA GLU A 509 -0.46 1.00 3.73
C GLU A 509 -0.47 2.41 4.37
N ASP A 510 -1.49 2.67 5.19
CA ASP A 510 -1.78 3.92 5.89
C ASP A 510 -1.95 5.17 4.99
N GLU A 511 -2.04 4.97 3.68
CA GLU A 511 -2.34 6.04 2.74
C GLU A 511 -3.84 6.32 2.65
N PHE A 512 -4.20 7.56 2.34
CA PHE A 512 -5.58 7.99 2.18
C PHE A 512 -5.77 8.91 0.98
N VAL A 513 -6.96 8.84 0.38
CA VAL A 513 -7.41 9.74 -0.68
C VAL A 513 -8.59 10.54 -0.15
N LEU A 514 -8.53 11.86 -0.30
CA LEU A 514 -9.63 12.75 0.05
C LEU A 514 -10.41 13.14 -1.21
N VAL A 515 -11.73 12.97 -1.15
CA VAL A 515 -12.67 13.40 -2.18
C VAL A 515 -13.60 14.44 -1.56
N GLU A 516 -13.56 15.66 -2.07
CA GLU A 516 -14.42 16.76 -1.63
C GLU A 516 -15.43 17.10 -2.72
N ILE A 517 -16.71 17.13 -2.34
CA ILE A 517 -17.80 17.54 -3.22
C ILE A 517 -18.30 18.90 -2.74
N PHE A 518 -18.22 19.89 -3.62
CA PHE A 518 -18.73 21.24 -3.37
C PHE A 518 -20.15 21.39 -3.91
N SER A 519 -21.03 21.91 -3.07
CA SER A 519 -22.41 22.24 -3.45
C SER A 519 -22.87 23.53 -2.77
N ARG A 520 -24.01 24.04 -3.21
CA ARG A 520 -24.75 25.07 -2.49
C ARG A 520 -26.10 24.57 -2.04
N LEU A 521 -26.49 24.98 -0.84
CA LEU A 521 -27.83 24.72 -0.35
C LEU A 521 -28.81 25.65 -1.05
N TYR A 522 -29.79 25.09 -1.73
CA TYR A 522 -30.80 25.85 -2.46
C TYR A 522 -31.92 26.30 -1.51
N THR A 523 -31.83 27.53 -1.00
CA THR A 523 -32.70 28.02 0.07
C THR A 523 -34.15 28.22 -0.38
N ASN A 524 -34.39 28.64 -1.63
CA ASN A 524 -35.74 28.87 -2.15
C ASN A 524 -36.61 27.62 -2.11
N THR A 525 -36.07 26.44 -2.48
CA THR A 525 -36.80 25.17 -2.39
C THR A 525 -37.16 24.82 -0.95
N LEU A 526 -36.27 25.07 0.03
CA LEU A 526 -36.57 24.84 1.44
C LEU A 526 -37.71 25.73 1.95
N VAL A 527 -37.75 26.99 1.49
CA VAL A 527 -38.80 27.95 1.83
C VAL A 527 -40.13 27.58 1.15
N ASP A 528 -40.09 27.22 -0.13
CA ASP A 528 -41.27 26.87 -0.94
C ASP A 528 -41.97 25.61 -0.42
N GLU A 529 -41.19 24.60 -0.04
CA GLU A 529 -41.68 23.33 0.53
C GLU A 529 -42.06 23.47 2.02
N ARG A 530 -41.94 24.67 2.62
CA ARG A 530 -42.15 24.94 4.05
C ARG A 530 -41.41 23.93 4.94
N ASN A 531 -40.16 23.64 4.58
CA ASN A 531 -39.37 22.65 5.26
C ASN A 531 -38.98 23.16 6.67
N PRO A 532 -39.35 22.48 7.77
CA PRO A 532 -39.06 22.93 9.12
C PRO A 532 -37.56 22.77 9.51
N GLY A 533 -36.71 22.33 8.58
CA GLY A 533 -35.34 21.90 8.86
C GLY A 533 -35.26 20.39 9.10
N GLY A 534 -34.04 19.89 9.30
CA GLY A 534 -33.76 18.46 9.44
C GLY A 534 -32.37 18.09 8.95
N GLU A 535 -32.10 16.80 8.84
CA GLU A 535 -30.80 16.32 8.38
C GLU A 535 -30.84 15.94 6.90
N ILE A 536 -29.98 16.57 6.09
CA ILE A 536 -29.70 16.13 4.74
C ILE A 536 -28.53 15.16 4.80
N SER A 537 -28.61 14.04 4.09
CA SER A 537 -27.55 13.04 4.12
C SER A 537 -27.23 12.54 2.73
N SER A 538 -25.94 12.53 2.39
CA SER A 538 -25.42 11.80 1.24
C SER A 538 -24.97 10.42 1.68
N LEU A 539 -25.01 9.46 0.76
CA LEU A 539 -24.60 8.08 1.01
C LEU A 539 -23.36 7.76 0.17
N ALA A 540 -22.31 7.25 0.78
CA ALA A 540 -21.11 6.82 0.09
C ALA A 540 -20.86 5.33 0.30
N LEU A 541 -20.54 4.62 -0.79
CA LEU A 541 -20.25 3.20 -0.83
C LEU A 541 -18.83 3.01 -1.36
N ALA A 542 -17.96 2.41 -0.56
CA ALA A 542 -16.61 2.08 -0.97
C ALA A 542 -16.44 0.56 -1.05
N ARG A 543 -15.80 0.11 -2.13
CA ARG A 543 -15.45 -1.30 -2.32
C ARG A 543 -14.14 -1.45 -3.05
N VAL A 544 -13.44 -2.54 -2.75
CA VAL A 544 -12.26 -2.95 -3.50
C VAL A 544 -12.72 -3.61 -4.80
N THR A 545 -12.26 -3.13 -5.96
CA THR A 545 -12.69 -3.67 -7.27
C THR A 545 -11.70 -4.68 -7.81
N SER A 546 -10.43 -4.34 -7.84
CA SER A 546 -9.34 -5.26 -8.21
C SER A 546 -8.24 -5.24 -7.17
N THR A 547 -7.74 -6.44 -6.91
CA THR A 547 -6.53 -6.76 -6.16
C THR A 547 -5.78 -7.80 -6.98
N LYS A 548 -4.46 -7.90 -6.85
CA LYS A 548 -3.65 -8.93 -7.54
C LYS A 548 -4.20 -10.36 -7.39
N ILE A 549 -5.01 -10.62 -6.36
CA ILE A 549 -5.81 -11.84 -6.17
C ILE A 549 -7.30 -11.50 -6.23
N ASN A 550 -8.10 -12.28 -6.95
CA ASN A 550 -9.55 -12.08 -7.01
C ASN A 550 -10.25 -12.77 -5.82
N TRP A 551 -10.97 -12.01 -4.99
CA TRP A 551 -11.69 -12.52 -3.81
C TRP A 551 -13.14 -12.92 -4.15
N PRO A 552 -13.66 -14.02 -3.57
CA PRO A 552 -15.06 -14.42 -3.72
C PRO A 552 -16.05 -13.55 -2.92
N HIS A 553 -15.57 -12.81 -1.90
CA HIS A 553 -16.39 -11.86 -1.13
C HIS A 553 -15.56 -10.62 -0.80
N LYS A 554 -16.00 -9.45 -1.25
CA LYS A 554 -15.37 -8.15 -0.93
C LYS A 554 -16.39 -7.34 -0.14
N PRO A 555 -16.17 -7.08 1.17
CA PRO A 555 -17.12 -6.33 1.98
C PRO A 555 -17.30 -4.92 1.41
N THR A 556 -18.54 -4.43 1.46
CA THR A 556 -18.96 -3.15 0.89
C THR A 556 -19.18 -2.18 2.03
N LEU A 557 -18.28 -1.20 2.15
CA LEU A 557 -18.32 -0.24 3.23
C LEU A 557 -19.28 0.89 2.87
N VAL A 558 -20.13 1.28 3.82
CA VAL A 558 -21.11 2.33 3.63
C VAL A 558 -21.02 3.34 4.76
N THR A 559 -21.06 4.62 4.38
CA THR A 559 -21.12 5.74 5.32
C THR A 559 -22.12 6.79 4.84
N ALA A 560 -22.89 7.35 5.76
CA ALA A 560 -23.75 8.49 5.50
C ALA A 560 -23.11 9.76 6.06
N VAL A 561 -23.00 10.80 5.23
CA VAL A 561 -22.49 12.12 5.64
C VAL A 561 -23.65 13.08 5.73
N THR A 562 -23.78 13.74 6.88
CA THR A 562 -24.99 14.44 7.28
C THR A 562 -24.73 15.92 7.51
N THR A 563 -25.57 16.78 6.95
CA THR A 563 -25.60 18.21 7.26
C THR A 563 -26.91 18.52 7.99
N SER A 564 -26.80 19.15 9.15
CA SER A 564 -27.96 19.56 9.95
C SER A 564 -28.47 20.91 9.46
N LEU A 565 -29.72 20.98 9.03
CA LEU A 565 -30.38 22.20 8.64
C LEU A 565 -31.29 22.71 9.74
N ASN A 566 -31.07 23.95 10.18
CA ASN A 566 -31.93 24.61 11.14
C ASN A 566 -32.65 25.78 10.50
N ALA A 567 -33.97 25.72 10.55
CA ALA A 567 -34.85 26.80 10.12
C ALA A 567 -34.87 27.90 11.19
N ILE A 568 -34.43 29.11 10.84
CA ILE A 568 -34.56 30.30 11.66
C ILE A 568 -35.81 31.06 11.23
N ASP A 569 -36.66 31.41 12.19
CA ASP A 569 -37.71 32.42 12.01
C ASP A 569 -37.22 33.73 12.66
N ASP A 570 -36.91 34.71 11.83
CA ASP A 570 -36.30 35.98 12.25
C ASP A 570 -37.19 36.75 13.26
N GLU A 571 -38.51 36.56 13.23
CA GLU A 571 -39.45 37.18 14.19
C GLU A 571 -39.40 36.54 15.60
N ALA A 572 -39.14 35.24 15.71
CA ALA A 572 -39.04 34.57 17.01
C ALA A 572 -37.75 34.99 17.75
N SER A 573 -36.69 35.27 17.01
CA SER A 573 -35.41 35.75 17.52
C SER A 573 -35.42 37.26 17.84
N ALA A 574 -36.25 38.04 17.12
CA ALA A 574 -36.47 39.46 17.36
C ALA A 574 -37.47 39.74 18.50
N ALA A 575 -38.14 38.71 19.03
CA ALA A 575 -38.89 38.80 20.27
C ALA A 575 -37.90 38.96 21.44
N GLY A 576 -37.38 40.19 21.59
CA GLY A 576 -36.52 40.57 22.69
C GLY A 576 -37.13 40.16 24.03
N VAL A 577 -36.26 39.84 24.99
CA VAL A 577 -36.68 39.40 26.33
C VAL A 577 -37.74 40.37 26.86
N PRO A 578 -38.95 39.88 27.21
CA PRO A 578 -40.03 40.74 27.64
C PRO A 578 -39.60 41.71 28.75
N TRP A 579 -39.97 42.98 28.61
CA TRP A 579 -39.51 44.04 29.52
C TRP A 579 -39.84 43.79 31.00
N TRP A 580 -40.91 43.02 31.28
CA TRP A 580 -41.28 42.63 32.64
C TRP A 580 -40.20 41.79 33.34
N LEU A 581 -39.37 41.04 32.60
CA LEU A 581 -38.24 40.30 33.16
C LEU A 581 -37.12 41.23 33.62
N TYR A 582 -36.84 42.31 32.88
CA TYR A 582 -35.90 43.35 33.35
C TYR A 582 -36.43 44.03 34.62
N LEU A 583 -37.73 44.33 34.66
CA LEU A 583 -38.36 44.92 35.84
C LEU A 583 -38.30 43.98 37.06
N LEU A 584 -38.55 42.69 36.84
CA LEU A 584 -38.46 41.66 37.88
C LEU A 584 -37.03 41.50 38.41
N ALA A 585 -36.03 41.52 37.52
CA ALA A 585 -34.62 41.46 37.90
C ALA A 585 -34.20 42.69 38.72
N ILE A 586 -34.65 43.90 38.34
CA ILE A 586 -34.40 45.14 39.10
C ILE A 586 -35.04 45.07 40.49
N LEU A 587 -36.29 44.59 40.59
CA LEU A 587 -36.98 44.43 41.88
C LEU A 587 -36.24 43.46 42.80
N ILE A 588 -35.83 42.29 42.29
CA ILE A 588 -35.06 41.31 43.06
C ILE A 588 -33.72 41.92 43.50
N GLY A 589 -33.03 42.64 42.61
CA GLY A 589 -31.78 43.33 42.91
C GLY A 589 -31.94 44.38 44.03
N LEU A 590 -33.02 45.17 43.99
CA LEU A 590 -33.31 46.17 45.02
C LEU A 590 -33.64 45.54 46.37
N VAL A 591 -34.38 44.42 46.37
CA VAL A 591 -34.70 43.67 47.61
C VAL A 591 -33.42 43.09 48.22
N LEU A 592 -32.54 42.51 47.40
CA LEU A 592 -31.23 42.01 47.86
C LEU A 592 -30.35 43.14 48.40
N LEU A 593 -30.32 44.30 47.73
CA LEU A 593 -29.59 45.48 48.19
C LEU A 593 -30.13 45.97 49.54
N ALA A 594 -31.45 46.05 49.71
CA ALA A 594 -32.07 46.46 50.96
C ALA A 594 -31.75 45.49 52.11
N LEU A 595 -31.80 44.18 51.85
CA LEU A 595 -31.38 43.16 52.82
C LEU A 595 -29.90 43.30 53.19
N LEU A 596 -29.03 43.58 52.22
CA LEU A 596 -27.62 43.78 52.45
C LEU A 596 -27.35 45.05 53.30
N ILE A 597 -28.06 46.15 53.03
CA ILE A 597 -28.00 47.35 53.86
C ILE A 597 -28.50 47.06 55.27
N LEU A 598 -29.58 46.31 55.43
CA LEU A 598 -30.08 45.90 56.75
C LEU A 598 -29.08 45.03 57.50
N LEU A 599 -28.42 44.08 56.83
CA LEU A 599 -27.33 43.28 57.40
C LEU A 599 -26.16 44.15 57.83
N LEU A 600 -25.68 45.06 56.97
CA LEU A 600 -24.59 45.98 57.28
C LEU A 600 -24.94 46.94 58.43
N TRP A 601 -26.20 47.39 58.50
CA TRP A 601 -26.71 48.22 59.59
C TRP A 601 -26.78 47.43 60.90
N ARG A 602 -27.27 46.18 60.86
CA ARG A 602 -27.33 45.29 62.02
C ARG A 602 -25.94 44.89 62.52
N CYS A 603 -24.98 44.73 61.62
CA CYS A 603 -23.56 44.49 61.93
C CYS A 603 -22.80 45.75 62.37
N GLY A 604 -23.47 46.90 62.51
CA GLY A 604 -22.90 48.10 63.15
C GLY A 604 -21.96 48.93 62.28
N PHE A 605 -21.86 48.67 60.98
CA PHE A 605 -20.91 49.31 60.06
C PHE A 605 -21.09 50.84 59.94
N PHE A 606 -22.32 51.36 60.12
CA PHE A 606 -22.62 52.78 59.95
C PHE A 606 -22.48 53.65 61.22
N LYS A 607 -22.05 53.10 62.37
CA LYS A 607 -21.76 53.90 63.56
C LYS A 607 -20.30 54.37 63.57
N ARG A 608 -20.03 55.55 63.00
CA ARG A 608 -18.75 56.26 63.17
C ARG A 608 -18.86 57.33 64.25
N ASN A 609 -18.10 57.15 65.34
CA ASN A 609 -17.81 58.16 66.36
C ASN A 609 -16.97 59.28 65.72
N ARG A 610 -17.43 60.53 65.75
CA ARG A 610 -16.63 61.70 65.35
C ARG A 610 -16.11 62.42 66.61
N PRO A 611 -14.81 62.76 66.71
CA PRO A 611 -14.27 63.54 67.83
C PRO A 611 -14.74 65.01 67.80
N HIS A 612 -14.69 65.66 68.97
CA HIS A 612 -15.24 67.00 69.23
C HIS A 612 -14.58 68.11 68.37
N THR A 613 -15.44 68.97 67.83
CA THR A 613 -15.14 70.17 67.06
C THR A 613 -14.50 71.26 67.93
N GLU A 614 -13.22 71.56 67.71
CA GLU A 614 -12.61 72.81 68.15
C GLU A 614 -13.02 73.95 67.20
N LYS A 615 -13.44 75.07 67.80
CA LYS A 615 -13.98 76.25 67.12
C LYS A 615 -12.86 77.01 66.42
N ALA A 616 -13.00 77.26 65.11
CA ALA A 616 -12.18 78.24 64.41
C ALA A 616 -13.03 79.50 64.14
N GLU A 617 -12.71 80.58 64.85
CA GLU A 617 -13.26 81.93 64.64
C GLU A 617 -12.81 82.53 63.30
N ARG A 618 -13.75 83.18 62.61
CA ARG A 618 -13.53 83.91 61.35
C ARG A 618 -12.87 85.26 61.65
N ARG A 619 -11.54 85.36 61.47
CA ARG A 619 -10.86 86.67 61.37
C ARG A 619 -10.96 87.19 59.94
N GLU A 620 -11.67 88.29 59.79
CA GLU A 620 -11.80 89.08 58.58
C GLU A 620 -10.58 90.02 58.51
N ASN A 621 -9.62 89.74 57.63
CA ASN A 621 -8.61 90.71 57.26
C ASN A 621 -8.40 90.72 55.75
N ARG A 622 -8.50 91.94 55.25
CA ARG A 622 -8.52 92.42 53.88
C ARG A 622 -7.07 92.61 53.43
N ASP A 623 -6.63 91.76 52.51
CA ASP A 623 -5.32 91.90 51.86
C ASP A 623 -5.52 91.99 50.33
N PRO A 624 -5.17 93.11 49.66
CA PRO A 624 -5.56 93.36 48.27
C PRO A 624 -4.75 92.61 47.21
N ASP A 625 -3.71 91.85 47.57
CA ASP A 625 -2.84 91.12 46.62
C ASP A 625 -2.51 89.68 47.08
N GLY A 626 -3.34 89.09 47.94
CA GLY A 626 -3.19 87.72 48.43
C GLY A 626 -3.75 86.66 47.47
N ARG A 627 -2.87 86.07 46.64
CA ARG A 627 -3.18 84.89 45.81
C ARG A 627 -3.47 83.68 46.71
N TYR A 628 -4.70 83.16 46.69
CA TYR A 628 -4.99 81.83 47.25
C TYR A 628 -4.52 80.73 46.29
N ALA A 629 -3.88 79.71 46.86
CA ALA A 629 -3.42 78.52 46.16
C ALA A 629 -4.63 77.68 45.72
N ASP A 630 -4.91 77.71 44.42
CA ASP A 630 -5.69 76.71 43.71
C ASP A 630 -4.89 75.38 43.68
N THR A 631 -5.49 74.29 44.14
CA THR A 631 -4.95 72.93 43.94
C THR A 631 -5.21 72.54 42.49
N LYS A 632 -4.34 73.02 41.59
CA LYS A 632 -4.07 72.53 40.23
C LYS A 632 -4.20 71.00 40.15
N THR A 633 -4.69 70.41 39.05
CA THR A 633 -4.47 70.73 37.62
C THR A 633 -5.74 70.48 36.78
N ARG A 634 -6.29 71.42 35.99
CA ARG A 634 -5.93 72.06 34.70
C ARG A 634 -6.37 71.32 33.40
N TYR A 635 -7.53 71.76 32.90
CA TYR A 635 -8.04 72.02 31.53
C TYR A 635 -7.39 71.45 30.26
N ALA A 636 -8.26 70.99 29.34
CA ALA A 636 -8.33 71.49 27.95
C ALA A 636 -9.79 71.44 27.43
N GLY A 637 -10.27 72.57 26.88
CA GLY A 637 -11.55 72.71 26.18
C GLY A 637 -11.36 72.82 24.66
N PRO A 638 -12.46 72.76 23.88
CA PRO A 638 -12.45 72.45 22.46
C PRO A 638 -12.21 73.70 21.60
N ASP A 639 -11.17 73.67 20.77
CA ASP A 639 -11.07 74.34 19.44
C ASP A 639 -9.60 74.33 19.00
N SER A 640 -9.26 73.44 18.05
CA SER A 640 -8.10 73.60 17.14
C SER A 640 -8.04 72.41 16.18
N TYR A 641 -8.88 72.47 15.14
CA TYR A 641 -8.73 71.67 13.94
C TYR A 641 -7.83 72.41 12.91
N ASN A 642 -6.90 71.64 12.33
CA ASN A 642 -6.28 71.74 10.98
C ASN A 642 -5.36 72.92 10.64
N PRO A 643 -4.55 72.87 9.54
CA PRO A 643 -4.37 71.82 8.53
C PRO A 643 -2.91 71.52 8.11
N GLN A 644 -2.74 70.45 7.32
CA GLN A 644 -1.59 70.13 6.44
C GLN A 644 -0.33 69.45 7.01
N SER A 645 0.11 68.45 6.22
CA SER A 645 1.45 67.84 6.11
C SER A 645 1.80 66.73 7.11
N HIS A 646 2.41 65.61 6.73
CA HIS A 646 2.54 64.85 5.48
C HIS A 646 3.20 63.52 5.89
N GLY A 647 2.81 62.40 5.26
CA GLY A 647 3.77 61.34 4.87
C GLY A 647 4.37 60.39 5.93
N GLN A 648 3.99 59.13 5.75
CA GLN A 648 4.83 57.92 5.62
C GLN A 648 5.46 57.18 6.83
N MET A 649 5.15 55.87 6.77
CA MET A 649 5.91 54.65 7.11
C MET A 649 6.25 54.35 8.57
N LEU A 650 5.58 53.33 9.12
CA LEU A 650 6.04 51.93 9.01
C LEU A 650 4.85 50.98 9.04
#